data_AF-A0A9W9PG00-F1
#
_entry.id   AF-A0A9W9PG00-F1
#
_cell.length_a   1.000
_cell.length_b   1.000
_cell.length_c   1.000
_cell.angle_alpha   90.00
_cell.angle_beta   90.00
_cell.angle_gamma   90.00
#
_symmetry.space_group_name_H-M   'P 1'
#
loop_
_entity.id
_entity.type
_entity.pdbx_description
1 polymer ?
#
loop_
_entity_poly.entity_id
_entity_poly.type
_entity_poly.pdbx_seq_one_letter_code
_entity_poly.pdbx_strand_id
1 'polypeptide(L)'
;MIPIIIGIADIKNRSAKVEDAREPAALMLEAIHAAIKDASGSTANSTKLQSSIDSIDVVKTWTWPYSDLPGLLGQKLGVQPKHKLYSEHGGNQPAKLLDDAARRIATGENQVAVLTGAEALASLGAPIHIYPLYENGFRAHRGQSIEENHQESAILYGNFSQTAASNQYAWNYGQKPETAESIGTISKKNRMICFPYPLLMNAFNTVNLGAACIVTSTEFAKQLGVPEEKWIYPLWERPNFYESSAISKSLDECLKSSSLKPSDIGIYDFYSCFPIVPKLACHHLGISITEPQKAITVLGGLTSFGGAGNNYSMHCQSKAKSFIHAHQPQARRMNLENVHPMNNISCLMFPRSTRPLHARATEFLQNQDPDLSDSQRTVREAVGKICSDFPDEYWARVDETHKFPTELYDALARQGWLGICLPQRYGGSELGISEAAVMMQTISESGAGMTGASSIHMNIFGLEPVAKFGTEEQKERWLTPLIAGRERACFGVTEPNTGLDTLKLQSTARRDGEGYKLSGQKIWISTAQRADKILILVRTTPRDQVRKPSQGLSLFYTDLQVPEVDITEIPKMGRAAVDTNTLFFDNWHVPATDRVGPEDEGFKMIIHGMNAERILIGAEALGLGFAAIRRAALYAGERVVFGRPIGQNQGVQHPLAESWMKLEAARMMIYQAARLYDQGYPGGEYANAGKYLAAEAAFEACERAILAHGGMGYAKEYHVERYLREVFIPRIAPVSREMIFNYVGERVLGLPRSY
;
A
#
# COMPACT_ATOMS: atom_id res chain seq x y z
N MET A 1 16.27 -32.23 -15.53
CA MET A 1 17.71 -32.24 -15.23
C MET A 1 17.92 -31.83 -13.77
N ILE A 2 19.02 -32.19 -13.11
CA ILE A 2 19.26 -31.80 -11.71
C ILE A 2 20.20 -30.59 -11.65
N PRO A 3 19.79 -29.43 -11.11
CA PRO A 3 20.61 -28.23 -11.08
C PRO A 3 21.65 -28.26 -9.95
N ILE A 4 22.87 -27.81 -10.26
CA ILE A 4 24.01 -27.74 -9.35
C ILE A 4 24.85 -26.48 -9.57
N ILE A 5 25.41 -25.93 -8.48
CA ILE A 5 26.49 -24.95 -8.58
C ILE A 5 27.80 -25.68 -8.86
N ILE A 6 28.62 -25.21 -9.82
CA ILE A 6 29.92 -25.82 -10.19
C ILE A 6 31.14 -24.94 -9.94
N GLY A 7 30.97 -23.61 -9.98
CA GLY A 7 32.05 -22.64 -9.83
C GLY A 7 31.58 -21.44 -9.01
N ILE A 8 32.41 -20.97 -8.07
CA ILE A 8 32.14 -19.79 -7.23
C ILE A 8 33.45 -19.02 -7.03
N ALA A 9 33.39 -17.69 -7.03
CA ALA A 9 34.52 -16.85 -6.63
C ALA A 9 34.08 -15.50 -6.04
N ASP A 10 34.97 -14.89 -5.25
CA ASP A 10 34.81 -13.56 -4.68
C ASP A 10 35.99 -12.61 -4.92
N ILE A 11 35.69 -11.33 -5.14
CA ILE A 11 36.62 -10.23 -5.40
C ILE A 11 36.43 -9.16 -4.32
N LYS A 12 37.53 -8.68 -3.73
CA LYS A 12 37.50 -7.68 -2.65
C LYS A 12 38.46 -6.54 -2.96
N ASN A 13 37.95 -5.30 -2.97
CA ASN A 13 38.79 -4.11 -2.90
C ASN A 13 38.81 -3.61 -1.45
N ARG A 14 39.99 -3.55 -0.83
CA ARG A 14 40.14 -3.16 0.58
C ARG A 14 40.33 -1.65 0.79
N SER A 15 40.49 -0.85 -0.26
CA SER A 15 40.63 0.60 -0.09
C SER A 15 39.30 1.27 0.23
N ALA A 16 39.35 2.22 1.17
CA ALA A 16 38.23 3.10 1.54
C ALA A 16 38.33 4.49 0.88
N LYS A 17 39.33 4.70 0.03
CA LYS A 17 39.52 5.91 -0.79
C LYS A 17 38.52 5.97 -1.94
N VAL A 18 38.14 7.19 -2.33
CA VAL A 18 37.21 7.40 -3.46
C VAL A 18 37.96 7.25 -4.78
N GLU A 19 39.22 7.67 -4.84
CA GLU A 19 40.11 7.51 -5.99
C GLU A 19 40.46 6.04 -6.31
N ASP A 20 40.33 5.14 -5.33
CA ASP A 20 40.53 3.69 -5.49
C ASP A 20 39.21 2.92 -5.74
N ALA A 21 38.08 3.63 -5.92
CA ALA A 21 36.79 2.99 -6.18
C ALA A 21 36.77 2.26 -7.54
N ARG A 22 36.09 1.11 -7.60
CA ARG A 22 36.03 0.26 -8.81
C ARG A 22 34.58 0.05 -9.25
N GLU A 23 34.33 0.23 -10.54
CA GLU A 23 33.01 0.02 -11.16
C GLU A 23 32.43 -1.36 -10.80
N PRO A 24 31.17 -1.45 -10.31
CA PRO A 24 30.53 -2.73 -10.00
C PRO A 24 30.56 -3.75 -11.14
N ALA A 25 30.38 -3.33 -12.40
CA ALA A 25 30.48 -4.20 -13.57
C ALA A 25 31.87 -4.84 -13.75
N ALA A 26 32.94 -4.14 -13.36
CA ALA A 26 34.31 -4.69 -13.41
C ALA A 26 34.53 -5.72 -12.29
N LEU A 27 34.02 -5.45 -11.08
CA LEU A 27 34.06 -6.40 -9.95
C LEU A 27 33.27 -7.68 -10.25
N MET A 28 32.11 -7.57 -10.90
CA MET A 28 31.33 -8.71 -11.39
C MET A 28 32.10 -9.51 -12.43
N LEU A 29 32.66 -8.85 -13.45
CA LEU A 29 33.39 -9.53 -14.53
C LEU A 29 34.60 -10.31 -14.03
N GLU A 30 35.36 -9.77 -13.07
CA GLU A 30 36.46 -10.48 -12.41
C GLU A 30 35.98 -11.69 -11.60
N ALA A 31 34.87 -11.55 -10.86
CA ALA A 31 34.28 -12.66 -10.11
C ALA A 31 33.79 -13.78 -11.05
N ILE A 32 33.20 -13.43 -12.20
CA ILE A 32 32.74 -14.41 -13.20
C ILE A 32 33.93 -15.17 -13.80
N HIS A 33 34.99 -14.48 -14.26
CA HIS A 33 36.18 -15.16 -14.78
C HIS A 33 36.85 -16.06 -13.73
N ALA A 34 36.87 -15.64 -12.45
CA ALA A 34 37.39 -16.45 -11.36
C ALA A 34 36.49 -17.68 -11.06
N ALA A 35 35.16 -17.55 -11.13
CA ALA A 35 34.22 -18.65 -10.97
C ALA A 35 34.28 -19.66 -12.13
N ILE A 36 34.48 -19.20 -13.37
CA ILE A 36 34.73 -20.06 -14.54
C ILE A 36 36.00 -20.88 -14.32
N LYS A 37 37.07 -20.25 -13.81
CA LYS A 37 38.33 -20.91 -13.48
C LYS A 37 38.18 -21.94 -12.35
N ASP A 38 37.42 -21.64 -11.29
CA ASP A 38 37.11 -22.58 -10.20
C ASP A 38 36.36 -23.81 -10.72
N ALA A 39 35.33 -23.64 -11.55
CA ALA A 39 34.62 -24.77 -12.15
C ALA A 39 35.56 -25.64 -13.01
N SER A 40 36.18 -25.02 -14.01
CA SER A 40 36.69 -25.72 -15.20
C SER A 40 38.02 -26.45 -15.03
N GLY A 41 38.90 -26.00 -14.13
CA GLY A 41 40.21 -26.62 -13.84
C GLY A 41 41.26 -26.56 -14.96
N SER A 42 40.87 -26.36 -16.22
CA SER A 42 41.75 -26.20 -17.39
C SER A 42 41.28 -25.07 -18.31
N THR A 43 42.19 -24.53 -19.11
CA THR A 43 41.89 -23.43 -20.04
C THR A 43 40.89 -23.84 -21.12
N ALA A 44 40.99 -25.06 -21.66
CA ALA A 44 40.05 -25.57 -22.67
C ALA A 44 38.62 -25.69 -22.13
N ASN A 45 38.47 -26.24 -20.91
CA ASN A 45 37.18 -26.31 -20.23
C ASN A 45 36.65 -24.92 -19.85
N SER A 46 37.53 -23.96 -19.55
CA SER A 46 37.14 -22.57 -19.24
C SER A 46 36.52 -21.91 -20.47
N THR A 47 37.15 -22.04 -21.64
CA THR A 47 36.61 -21.53 -22.92
C THR A 47 35.27 -22.18 -23.25
N LYS A 48 35.16 -23.52 -23.12
CA LYS A 48 33.92 -24.25 -23.38
C LYS A 48 32.79 -23.79 -22.44
N LEU A 49 33.04 -23.76 -21.13
CA LEU A 49 32.06 -23.30 -20.13
C LEU A 49 31.63 -21.86 -20.39
N GLN A 50 32.56 -20.95 -20.69
CA GLN A 50 32.24 -19.56 -21.02
C GLN A 50 31.33 -19.47 -22.25
N SER A 51 31.66 -20.19 -23.33
CA SER A 51 30.84 -20.21 -24.55
C SER A 51 29.43 -20.82 -24.38
N SER A 52 29.19 -21.55 -23.28
CA SER A 52 27.89 -22.16 -22.96
C SER A 52 27.00 -21.30 -22.05
N ILE A 53 27.45 -20.13 -21.58
CA ILE A 53 26.66 -19.23 -20.74
C ILE A 53 25.47 -18.67 -21.53
N ASP A 54 24.26 -19.13 -21.22
CA ASP A 54 23.02 -18.70 -21.87
C ASP A 54 22.00 -18.04 -20.92
N SER A 55 22.32 -17.92 -19.63
CA SER A 55 21.68 -16.99 -18.69
C SER A 55 22.70 -16.11 -17.95
N ILE A 56 22.40 -14.82 -17.83
CA ILE A 56 23.09 -13.90 -16.91
C ILE A 56 22.07 -13.23 -16.00
N ASP A 57 22.22 -13.47 -14.70
CA ASP A 57 21.33 -13.04 -13.62
C ASP A 57 22.13 -12.15 -12.66
N VAL A 58 21.72 -10.89 -12.51
CA VAL A 58 22.51 -9.85 -11.83
C VAL A 58 21.71 -9.22 -10.69
N VAL A 59 22.29 -9.21 -9.50
CA VAL A 59 21.75 -8.51 -8.32
C VAL A 59 21.85 -6.99 -8.57
N LYS A 60 20.74 -6.28 -8.39
CA LYS A 60 20.59 -4.85 -8.73
C LYS A 60 21.55 -3.94 -7.95
N THR A 61 22.44 -3.24 -8.66
CA THR A 61 23.45 -2.39 -8.01
C THR A 61 22.85 -1.06 -7.57
N TRP A 62 23.06 -0.68 -6.32
CA TRP A 62 22.61 0.58 -5.71
C TRP A 62 23.44 1.78 -6.15
N THR A 63 24.72 1.56 -6.49
CA THR A 63 25.72 2.63 -6.57
C THR A 63 26.01 3.17 -7.97
N TRP A 64 25.73 2.39 -9.02
CA TRP A 64 25.90 2.81 -10.42
C TRP A 64 24.62 2.59 -11.24
N PRO A 65 24.16 3.58 -12.05
CA PRO A 65 23.06 3.39 -12.97
C PRO A 65 23.54 2.71 -14.25
N TYR A 66 22.98 1.53 -14.56
CA TYR A 66 23.18 0.83 -15.82
C TYR A 66 21.83 0.64 -16.53
N SER A 67 21.81 0.82 -17.85
CA SER A 67 20.61 0.58 -18.68
C SER A 67 20.33 -0.91 -18.91
N ASP A 68 21.38 -1.72 -19.11
CA ASP A 68 21.32 -3.18 -19.23
C ASP A 68 22.64 -3.80 -18.73
N LEU A 69 22.77 -3.97 -17.40
CA LEU A 69 23.97 -4.56 -16.81
C LEU A 69 24.17 -6.04 -17.21
N PRO A 70 23.14 -6.93 -17.25
CA PRO A 70 23.30 -8.29 -17.76
C PRO A 70 23.79 -8.32 -19.23
N GLY A 71 23.29 -7.42 -20.08
CA GLY A 71 23.73 -7.29 -21.47
C GLY A 71 25.16 -6.76 -21.60
N LEU A 72 25.54 -5.77 -20.79
CA LEU A 72 26.91 -5.26 -20.72
C LEU A 72 27.91 -6.34 -20.26
N LEU A 73 27.52 -7.18 -19.30
CA LEU A 73 28.33 -8.34 -18.89
C LEU A 73 28.41 -9.39 -20.00
N GLY A 74 27.31 -9.72 -20.67
CA GLY A 74 27.30 -10.64 -21.82
C GLY A 74 28.25 -10.16 -22.93
N GLN A 75 28.18 -8.88 -23.29
CA GLN A 75 29.08 -8.25 -24.25
C GLN A 75 30.55 -8.34 -23.82
N LYS A 76 30.87 -8.03 -22.55
CA LYS A 76 32.23 -8.10 -22.00
C LYS A 76 32.76 -9.55 -21.88
N LEU A 77 31.88 -10.54 -21.77
CA LEU A 77 32.19 -11.98 -21.75
C LEU A 77 32.23 -12.62 -23.14
N GLY A 78 31.82 -11.90 -24.20
CA GLY A 78 31.74 -12.43 -25.56
C GLY A 78 30.56 -13.40 -25.80
N VAL A 79 29.50 -13.32 -24.99
CA VAL A 79 28.33 -14.23 -25.05
C VAL A 79 27.03 -13.46 -25.29
N GLN A 80 26.06 -14.14 -25.92
CA GLN A 80 24.70 -13.62 -26.12
C GLN A 80 23.72 -14.46 -25.29
N PRO A 81 23.50 -14.12 -24.01
CA PRO A 81 22.63 -14.92 -23.15
C PRO A 81 21.16 -14.76 -23.59
N LYS A 82 20.47 -15.90 -23.71
CA LYS A 82 19.03 -15.97 -24.02
C LYS A 82 18.21 -15.33 -22.90
N HIS A 83 18.62 -15.57 -21.66
CA HIS A 83 18.00 -15.02 -20.47
C HIS A 83 18.88 -13.94 -19.85
N LYS A 84 18.32 -12.75 -19.67
CA LYS A 84 18.94 -11.61 -18.98
C LYS A 84 18.00 -11.14 -17.90
N LEU A 85 18.45 -11.16 -16.65
CA LEU A 85 17.67 -10.65 -15.53
C LEU A 85 18.55 -9.72 -14.68
N TYR A 86 18.14 -8.46 -14.61
CA TYR A 86 18.60 -7.53 -13.58
C TYR A 86 17.52 -7.57 -12.49
N SER A 87 17.86 -7.95 -11.26
CA SER A 87 16.88 -8.15 -10.20
C SER A 87 16.20 -6.83 -9.80
N GLU A 88 15.24 -6.89 -8.87
CA GLU A 88 14.98 -5.72 -8.02
C GLU A 88 15.99 -5.64 -6.88
N HIS A 89 16.02 -4.52 -6.14
CA HIS A 89 16.83 -4.48 -4.91
C HIS A 89 16.26 -5.42 -3.84
N GLY A 90 17.12 -5.96 -2.96
CA GLY A 90 16.71 -6.75 -1.80
C GLY A 90 17.73 -7.82 -1.37
N GLY A 91 17.89 -8.03 -0.06
CA GLY A 91 18.83 -9.02 0.47
C GLY A 91 18.48 -10.49 0.17
N ASN A 92 17.23 -10.76 -0.21
CA ASN A 92 16.74 -12.07 -0.67
C ASN A 92 17.04 -12.36 -2.15
N GLN A 93 17.41 -11.35 -2.93
CA GLN A 93 17.52 -11.46 -4.39
C GLN A 93 18.61 -12.44 -4.86
N PRO A 94 19.80 -12.56 -4.22
CA PRO A 94 20.78 -13.59 -4.60
C PRO A 94 20.22 -15.02 -4.50
N ALA A 95 19.41 -15.30 -3.46
CA ALA A 95 18.76 -16.60 -3.28
C ALA A 95 17.59 -16.81 -4.26
N LYS A 96 16.83 -15.74 -4.55
CA LYS A 96 15.75 -15.80 -5.55
C LYS A 96 16.31 -16.07 -6.96
N LEU A 97 17.32 -15.32 -7.39
CA LEU A 97 17.99 -15.54 -8.67
C LEU A 97 18.55 -16.97 -8.77
N LEU A 98 19.12 -17.50 -7.67
CA LEU A 98 19.64 -18.86 -7.61
C LEU A 98 18.55 -19.92 -7.84
N ASP A 99 17.35 -19.72 -7.30
CA ASP A 99 16.19 -20.58 -7.59
C ASP A 99 15.67 -20.42 -9.01
N ASP A 100 15.44 -19.18 -9.46
CA ASP A 100 14.95 -18.88 -10.80
C ASP A 100 15.91 -19.49 -11.86
N ALA A 101 17.23 -19.41 -11.63
CA ALA A 101 18.26 -20.03 -12.47
C ALA A 101 18.27 -21.57 -12.34
N ALA A 102 18.28 -22.12 -11.13
CA ALA A 102 18.24 -23.58 -10.91
C ALA A 102 17.00 -24.22 -11.54
N ARG A 103 15.86 -23.52 -11.51
CA ARG A 103 14.60 -23.91 -12.15
C ARG A 103 14.72 -23.97 -13.67
N ARG A 104 15.26 -22.93 -14.32
CA ARG A 104 15.51 -22.91 -15.79
C ARG A 104 16.52 -23.96 -16.24
N ILE A 105 17.52 -24.25 -15.41
CA ILE A 105 18.47 -25.37 -15.62
C ILE A 105 17.76 -26.72 -15.46
N ALA A 106 16.84 -26.86 -14.48
CA ALA A 106 16.13 -28.11 -14.24
C ALA A 106 15.14 -28.45 -15.37
N THR A 107 14.43 -27.45 -15.90
CA THR A 107 13.49 -27.56 -17.04
C THR A 107 14.19 -27.65 -18.39
N GLY A 108 15.43 -27.17 -18.51
CA GLY A 108 16.20 -27.13 -19.75
C GLY A 108 15.97 -25.87 -20.61
N GLU A 109 15.36 -24.82 -20.05
CA GLU A 109 15.30 -23.49 -20.64
C GLU A 109 16.69 -22.86 -20.79
N ASN A 110 17.62 -23.21 -19.90
CA ASN A 110 19.02 -22.81 -19.91
C ASN A 110 19.97 -24.03 -19.81
N GLN A 111 21.21 -23.86 -20.26
CA GLN A 111 22.29 -24.84 -20.13
C GLN A 111 23.34 -24.42 -19.08
N VAL A 112 23.71 -23.14 -19.03
CA VAL A 112 24.60 -22.57 -18.00
C VAL A 112 24.11 -21.18 -17.61
N ALA A 113 23.85 -20.99 -16.33
CA ALA A 113 23.49 -19.71 -15.74
C ALA A 113 24.62 -19.14 -14.91
N VAL A 114 24.95 -17.87 -15.13
CA VAL A 114 25.86 -17.09 -14.31
C VAL A 114 25.06 -16.14 -13.43
N LEU A 115 25.30 -16.21 -12.12
CA LEU A 115 24.75 -15.30 -11.14
C LEU A 115 25.85 -14.40 -10.62
N THR A 116 25.60 -13.10 -10.49
CA THR A 116 26.59 -12.15 -9.94
C THR A 116 25.98 -10.94 -9.23
N GLY A 117 26.79 -10.26 -8.43
CA GLY A 117 26.43 -9.08 -7.65
C GLY A 117 27.70 -8.35 -7.19
N ALA A 118 27.71 -7.02 -7.21
CA ALA A 118 28.81 -6.21 -6.69
C ALA A 118 28.35 -4.80 -6.29
N GLU A 119 29.11 -4.14 -5.42
CA GLU A 119 28.90 -2.74 -5.02
C GLU A 119 30.23 -1.99 -4.82
N ALA A 120 30.15 -0.67 -4.94
CA ALA A 120 31.24 0.26 -4.69
C ALA A 120 30.81 1.43 -3.79
N LEU A 121 31.76 2.24 -3.33
CA LEU A 121 31.61 3.08 -2.14
C LEU A 121 30.81 4.40 -2.34
N ALA A 122 29.47 4.36 -2.33
CA ALA A 122 28.59 5.47 -1.91
C ALA A 122 27.10 5.07 -1.78
N SER A 123 26.43 5.39 -0.66
CA SER A 123 24.98 5.14 -0.35
C SER A 123 24.64 3.76 0.26
N LEU A 124 23.46 3.52 0.86
CA LEU A 124 22.74 4.20 1.97
C LEU A 124 21.51 3.35 2.39
N GLY A 125 21.33 3.08 3.68
CA GLY A 125 20.02 3.29 4.34
C GLY A 125 18.84 2.31 4.22
N ALA A 126 18.93 1.12 3.60
CA ALA A 126 17.75 0.24 3.48
C ALA A 126 17.39 -0.69 4.69
N PRO A 127 18.32 -1.46 5.30
CA PRO A 127 17.93 -2.58 6.17
C PRO A 127 17.44 -2.19 7.57
N ILE A 128 17.82 -1.00 8.04
CA ILE A 128 17.60 -0.52 9.42
C ILE A 128 16.11 -0.34 9.80
N HIS A 129 15.19 -0.49 8.85
CA HIS A 129 13.75 -0.39 9.08
C HIS A 129 13.03 -1.75 9.12
N ILE A 130 13.60 -2.81 8.54
CA ILE A 130 12.89 -4.10 8.33
C ILE A 130 13.26 -5.12 9.39
N TYR A 131 14.55 -5.40 9.59
CA TYR A 131 15.01 -6.44 10.52
C TYR A 131 14.60 -6.21 11.99
N PRO A 132 14.52 -4.97 12.52
CA PRO A 132 14.02 -4.74 13.87
C PRO A 132 12.57 -5.16 14.10
N LEU A 133 11.74 -5.23 13.05
CA LEU A 133 10.37 -5.74 13.13
C LEU A 133 10.36 -7.25 13.39
N TYR A 134 11.23 -8.02 12.72
CA TYR A 134 11.38 -9.45 12.95
C TYR A 134 11.96 -9.77 14.33
N GLU A 135 12.95 -8.99 14.79
CA GLU A 135 13.54 -9.13 16.13
C GLU A 135 12.48 -8.90 17.22
N ASN A 136 11.69 -7.82 17.12
CA ASN A 136 10.63 -7.53 18.09
C ASN A 136 9.48 -8.55 18.02
N GLY A 137 9.14 -9.07 16.84
CA GLY A 137 8.16 -10.13 16.69
C GLY A 137 8.60 -11.45 17.33
N PHE A 138 9.85 -11.86 17.11
CA PHE A 138 10.41 -13.09 17.70
C PHE A 138 10.57 -12.97 19.22
N ARG A 139 11.04 -11.81 19.72
CA ARG A 139 11.06 -11.47 21.14
C ARG A 139 9.67 -11.61 21.77
N ALA A 140 8.65 -10.99 21.17
CA ALA A 140 7.28 -11.03 21.68
C ALA A 140 6.69 -12.45 21.68
N HIS A 141 6.94 -13.22 20.62
CA HIS A 141 6.54 -14.64 20.51
C HIS A 141 7.16 -15.51 21.63
N ARG A 142 8.42 -15.27 21.98
CA ARG A 142 9.12 -15.96 23.09
C ARG A 142 8.75 -15.45 24.48
N GLY A 143 7.91 -14.41 24.61
CA GLY A 143 7.62 -13.75 25.89
C GLY A 143 8.80 -12.99 26.50
N GLN A 144 9.88 -12.80 25.73
CA GLN A 144 11.16 -12.29 26.21
C GLN A 144 11.09 -10.76 26.44
N SER A 145 11.73 -10.26 27.50
CA SER A 145 11.84 -8.82 27.73
C SER A 145 12.75 -8.15 26.70
N ILE A 146 12.71 -6.82 26.65
CA ILE A 146 13.59 -6.01 25.80
C ILE A 146 15.06 -6.19 26.19
N GLU A 147 15.33 -6.22 27.51
CA GLU A 147 16.68 -6.30 28.06
C GLU A 147 17.32 -7.68 27.85
N GLU A 148 16.56 -8.76 28.06
CA GLU A 148 17.02 -10.13 27.76
C GLU A 148 17.32 -10.31 26.26
N ASN A 149 16.51 -9.77 25.35
CA ASN A 149 16.78 -9.87 23.91
C ASN A 149 18.00 -9.04 23.49
N HIS A 150 18.20 -7.87 24.12
CA HIS A 150 19.37 -7.03 23.91
C HIS A 150 20.64 -7.73 24.39
N GLN A 151 20.61 -8.34 25.58
CA GLN A 151 21.72 -9.10 26.15
C GLN A 151 22.04 -10.37 25.35
N GLU A 152 21.03 -11.15 24.95
CA GLU A 152 21.17 -12.32 24.07
C GLU A 152 21.87 -11.94 22.75
N SER A 153 21.47 -10.81 22.16
CA SER A 153 22.05 -10.32 20.89
C SER A 153 23.46 -9.77 21.08
N ALA A 154 23.76 -9.11 22.20
CA ALA A 154 25.09 -8.63 22.55
C ALA A 154 26.10 -9.77 22.77
N ILE A 155 25.70 -10.83 23.48
CA ILE A 155 26.51 -12.03 23.70
C ILE A 155 26.84 -12.72 22.37
N LEU A 156 25.81 -12.95 21.54
CA LEU A 156 25.97 -13.54 20.22
C LEU A 156 26.96 -12.75 19.36
N TYR A 157 26.85 -11.41 19.35
CA TYR A 157 27.69 -10.54 18.54
C TYR A 157 29.13 -10.39 19.07
N GLY A 158 29.34 -10.51 20.39
CA GLY A 158 30.69 -10.60 20.99
C GLY A 158 31.43 -11.86 20.53
N ASN A 159 30.76 -13.01 20.60
CA ASN A 159 31.31 -14.29 20.13
C ASN A 159 31.67 -14.22 18.63
N PHE A 160 30.79 -13.62 17.81
CA PHE A 160 31.06 -13.38 16.39
C PHE A 160 32.27 -12.45 16.16
N SER A 161 32.44 -11.39 16.95
CA SER A 161 33.61 -10.49 16.84
C SER A 161 34.92 -11.22 17.16
N GLN A 162 34.91 -12.13 18.15
CA GLN A 162 36.06 -12.95 18.51
C GLN A 162 36.45 -13.94 17.39
N THR A 163 35.47 -14.55 16.72
CA THR A 163 35.68 -15.38 15.52
C THR A 163 36.22 -14.54 14.36
N ALA A 164 35.68 -13.33 14.14
CA ALA A 164 36.12 -12.44 13.06
C ALA A 164 37.58 -11.95 13.26
N ALA A 165 37.98 -11.62 14.50
CA ALA A 165 39.34 -11.17 14.81
C ALA A 165 40.43 -12.23 14.50
N SER A 166 40.09 -13.51 14.64
CA SER A 166 40.98 -14.65 14.41
C SER A 166 40.95 -15.21 12.98
N ASN A 167 39.94 -14.85 12.17
CA ASN A 167 39.76 -15.38 10.81
C ASN A 167 40.35 -14.45 9.73
N GLN A 168 41.40 -14.90 9.02
CA GLN A 168 42.12 -14.14 7.98
C GLN A 168 41.27 -13.64 6.80
N TYR A 169 40.07 -14.18 6.61
CA TYR A 169 39.15 -13.78 5.53
C TYR A 169 38.12 -12.73 5.95
N ALA A 170 38.01 -12.46 7.26
CA ALA A 170 37.22 -11.37 7.81
C ALA A 170 37.94 -10.01 7.64
N TRP A 171 37.20 -8.92 7.81
CA TRP A 171 37.74 -7.56 7.68
C TRP A 171 38.54 -7.15 8.92
N ASN A 172 38.10 -7.58 10.12
CA ASN A 172 38.76 -7.30 11.41
C ASN A 172 39.88 -8.29 11.77
N TYR A 173 40.41 -9.06 10.82
CA TYR A 173 41.53 -9.96 11.09
C TYR A 173 42.72 -9.22 11.72
N GLY A 174 43.22 -9.73 12.85
CA GLY A 174 44.33 -9.13 13.59
C GLY A 174 43.97 -7.84 14.35
N GLN A 175 42.72 -7.39 14.31
CA GLN A 175 42.22 -6.31 15.18
C GLN A 175 41.75 -6.89 16.53
N LYS A 176 41.65 -6.03 17.54
CA LYS A 176 41.07 -6.42 18.84
C LYS A 176 39.56 -6.68 18.65
N PRO A 177 39.01 -7.82 19.11
CA PRO A 177 37.57 -8.06 19.08
C PRO A 177 36.82 -7.16 20.08
N GLU A 178 35.60 -6.79 19.72
CA GLU A 178 34.66 -6.11 20.62
C GLU A 178 33.98 -7.15 21.54
N THR A 179 33.73 -6.78 22.78
CA THR A 179 33.09 -7.65 23.79
C THR A 179 31.57 -7.50 23.78
N ALA A 180 30.85 -8.50 24.30
CA ALA A 180 29.40 -8.41 24.50
C ALA A 180 28.99 -7.15 25.30
N GLU A 181 29.76 -6.78 26.32
CA GLU A 181 29.60 -5.53 27.07
C GLU A 181 29.70 -4.31 26.15
N SER A 182 30.79 -4.15 25.40
CA SER A 182 30.98 -2.99 24.50
C SER A 182 29.92 -2.89 23.38
N ILE A 183 29.44 -4.03 22.87
CA ILE A 183 28.42 -4.13 21.82
C ILE A 183 27.03 -3.83 22.38
N GLY A 184 26.75 -4.25 23.62
CA GLY A 184 25.50 -3.94 24.34
C GLY A 184 25.44 -2.51 24.87
N THR A 185 26.57 -1.91 25.27
CA THR A 185 26.61 -0.56 25.84
C THR A 185 26.39 0.52 24.78
N ILE A 186 25.21 1.14 24.83
CA ILE A 186 24.87 2.33 24.03
C ILE A 186 25.81 3.48 24.44
N SER A 187 26.52 4.07 23.48
CA SER A 187 27.49 5.14 23.75
C SER A 187 27.64 6.10 22.55
N LYS A 188 28.43 7.17 22.71
CA LYS A 188 28.74 8.10 21.60
C LYS A 188 29.45 7.41 20.42
N LYS A 189 30.16 6.30 20.67
CA LYS A 189 30.78 5.45 19.63
C LYS A 189 29.84 4.33 19.16
N ASN A 190 29.07 3.74 20.07
CA ASN A 190 28.09 2.69 19.79
C ASN A 190 26.65 3.23 19.95
N ARG A 191 26.25 4.19 19.10
CA ARG A 191 24.94 4.87 19.22
C ARG A 191 23.80 3.96 18.76
N MET A 192 22.57 4.22 19.23
CA MET A 192 21.37 3.61 18.64
C MET A 192 21.23 3.99 17.16
N ILE A 193 20.91 3.00 16.31
CA ILE A 193 20.65 3.19 14.87
C ILE A 193 19.18 2.94 14.56
N CYS A 194 18.63 1.87 15.12
CA CYS A 194 17.21 1.53 15.14
C CYS A 194 16.95 0.76 16.44
N PHE A 195 15.72 0.74 16.97
CA PHE A 195 15.43 -0.06 18.17
C PHE A 195 15.10 -1.51 17.77
N PRO A 196 15.84 -2.55 18.22
CA PRO A 196 16.73 -2.57 19.40
C PRO A 196 18.24 -2.52 19.12
N TYR A 197 18.69 -2.37 17.87
CA TYR A 197 20.10 -2.50 17.50
C TYR A 197 20.94 -1.18 17.60
N PRO A 198 21.92 -1.08 18.52
CA PRO A 198 22.98 -0.06 18.46
C PRO A 198 23.99 -0.34 17.33
N LEU A 199 24.87 0.61 17.02
CA LEU A 199 25.74 0.59 15.84
C LEU A 199 26.59 -0.68 15.70
N LEU A 200 27.15 -1.22 16.79
CA LEU A 200 27.94 -2.46 16.77
C LEU A 200 27.07 -3.72 16.59
N MET A 201 25.74 -3.61 16.74
CA MET A 201 24.76 -4.63 16.31
C MET A 201 24.25 -4.42 14.87
N ASN A 202 24.84 -3.48 14.12
CA ASN A 202 24.55 -3.26 12.70
C ASN A 202 25.80 -3.53 11.84
N ALA A 203 25.63 -3.61 10.52
CA ALA A 203 26.71 -3.90 9.57
C ALA A 203 27.10 -2.63 8.76
N PHE A 204 28.40 -2.39 8.52
CA PHE A 204 28.89 -1.16 7.89
C PHE A 204 28.53 -1.05 6.40
N ASN A 205 27.99 0.09 6.00
CA ASN A 205 27.54 0.38 4.64
C ASN A 205 28.64 0.85 3.66
N THR A 206 29.91 0.55 3.93
CA THR A 206 31.07 1.10 3.21
C THR A 206 32.03 -0.03 2.80
N VAL A 207 31.60 -0.85 1.83
CA VAL A 207 32.25 -2.14 1.52
C VAL A 207 32.29 -2.40 0.00
N ASN A 208 33.49 -2.47 -0.59
CA ASN A 208 33.72 -2.72 -2.01
C ASN A 208 33.93 -4.23 -2.29
N LEU A 209 32.87 -4.94 -2.70
CA LEU A 209 32.87 -6.40 -2.93
C LEU A 209 32.13 -6.78 -4.20
N GLY A 210 32.55 -7.88 -4.83
CA GLY A 210 31.78 -8.61 -5.83
C GLY A 210 31.94 -10.13 -5.68
N ALA A 211 30.95 -10.90 -6.14
CA ALA A 211 31.02 -12.36 -6.20
C ALA A 211 30.16 -12.92 -7.33
N ALA A 212 30.46 -14.15 -7.76
CA ALA A 212 29.70 -14.85 -8.79
C ALA A 212 29.60 -16.35 -8.49
N CYS A 213 28.52 -16.98 -8.95
CA CYS A 213 28.39 -18.44 -9.00
C CYS A 213 27.84 -18.91 -10.35
N ILE A 214 28.13 -20.16 -10.70
CA ILE A 214 27.78 -20.78 -11.98
C ILE A 214 26.92 -22.01 -11.73
N VAL A 215 25.71 -22.01 -12.28
CA VAL A 215 24.73 -23.10 -12.17
C VAL A 215 24.59 -23.82 -13.52
N THR A 216 24.60 -25.13 -13.47
CA THR A 216 24.48 -26.05 -14.63
C THR A 216 23.73 -27.30 -14.19
N SER A 217 23.39 -28.19 -15.10
CA SER A 217 22.92 -29.52 -14.71
C SER A 217 24.05 -30.49 -14.38
N THR A 218 23.74 -31.53 -13.59
CA THR A 218 24.65 -32.66 -13.30
C THR A 218 25.09 -33.40 -14.57
N GLU A 219 24.19 -33.51 -15.55
CA GLU A 219 24.47 -34.13 -16.84
C GLU A 219 25.45 -33.30 -17.68
N PHE A 220 25.31 -31.96 -17.70
CA PHE A 220 26.22 -31.08 -18.44
C PHE A 220 27.56 -30.87 -17.72
N ALA A 221 27.58 -30.83 -16.38
CA ALA A 221 28.82 -30.80 -15.60
C ALA A 221 29.72 -32.01 -15.89
N LYS A 222 29.13 -33.20 -16.07
CA LYS A 222 29.83 -34.40 -16.56
C LYS A 222 30.42 -34.23 -17.96
N GLN A 223 29.68 -33.60 -18.89
CA GLN A 223 30.18 -33.28 -20.24
C GLN A 223 31.26 -32.18 -20.29
N LEU A 224 31.43 -31.42 -19.20
CA LEU A 224 32.51 -30.45 -19.00
C LEU A 224 33.70 -31.03 -18.22
N GLY A 225 33.60 -32.27 -17.71
CA GLY A 225 34.61 -32.87 -16.85
C GLY A 225 34.75 -32.18 -15.49
N VAL A 226 33.70 -31.51 -15.00
CA VAL A 226 33.69 -30.89 -13.67
C VAL A 226 33.58 -31.99 -12.62
N PRO A 227 34.55 -32.15 -11.70
CA PRO A 227 34.53 -33.20 -10.68
C PRO A 227 33.31 -33.08 -9.76
N GLU A 228 32.71 -34.22 -9.37
CA GLU A 228 31.48 -34.27 -8.57
C GLU A 228 31.66 -33.64 -7.18
N GLU A 229 32.88 -33.64 -6.64
CA GLU A 229 33.23 -32.94 -5.38
C GLU A 229 33.13 -31.40 -5.44
N LYS A 230 32.73 -30.81 -6.57
CA LYS A 230 32.45 -29.36 -6.69
C LYS A 230 30.97 -28.99 -6.67
N TRP A 231 30.05 -29.96 -6.63
CA TRP A 231 28.61 -29.77 -6.89
C TRP A 231 27.80 -29.37 -5.62
N ILE A 232 26.77 -28.51 -5.76
CA ILE A 232 25.95 -27.99 -4.63
C ILE A 232 24.46 -27.80 -5.06
N TYR A 233 23.47 -28.15 -4.22
CA TYR A 233 22.02 -28.20 -4.52
C TYR A 233 21.14 -27.25 -3.62
N PRO A 234 20.01 -26.65 -4.09
CA PRO A 234 19.17 -25.68 -3.32
C PRO A 234 17.69 -26.11 -3.00
N LEU A 235 17.02 -25.48 -1.99
CA LEU A 235 15.61 -25.74 -1.51
C LEU A 235 14.88 -24.50 -0.86
N TRP A 236 13.56 -24.58 -0.54
CA TRP A 236 12.61 -23.52 -0.05
C TRP A 236 11.59 -24.05 1.03
N GLU A 237 10.53 -23.38 1.58
CA GLU A 237 9.77 -22.10 1.39
C GLU A 237 9.14 -21.57 2.75
N ARG A 238 8.58 -20.35 2.87
CA ARG A 238 8.16 -19.72 4.19
C ARG A 238 6.77 -19.03 4.23
N PRO A 239 5.91 -19.24 5.27
CA PRO A 239 4.56 -18.63 5.39
C PRO A 239 4.35 -17.53 6.47
N ASN A 240 5.21 -17.34 7.47
CA ASN A 240 5.01 -16.35 8.54
C ASN A 240 6.33 -15.71 9.04
N PHE A 241 6.26 -14.88 10.09
CA PHE A 241 7.38 -14.04 10.55
C PHE A 241 8.19 -14.57 11.75
N TYR A 242 7.66 -15.49 12.56
CA TYR A 242 8.32 -15.97 13.80
C TYR A 242 8.97 -17.35 13.68
N GLU A 243 8.53 -18.19 12.75
CA GLU A 243 9.24 -19.40 12.30
C GLU A 243 9.64 -19.25 10.82
N SER A 244 10.56 -20.07 10.33
CA SER A 244 10.96 -20.05 8.91
C SER A 244 10.98 -21.46 8.36
N SER A 245 9.85 -21.93 7.83
CA SER A 245 9.78 -23.28 7.25
C SER A 245 10.76 -23.49 6.09
N ALA A 246 11.29 -22.43 5.49
CA ALA A 246 12.34 -22.53 4.47
C ALA A 246 13.66 -22.97 5.11
N ILE A 247 13.99 -22.41 6.27
CA ILE A 247 15.15 -22.81 7.08
C ILE A 247 14.88 -24.20 7.66
N SER A 248 13.73 -24.43 8.29
CA SER A 248 13.33 -25.72 8.86
C SER A 248 13.40 -26.85 7.83
N LYS A 249 12.64 -26.78 6.73
CA LYS A 249 12.64 -27.81 5.68
C LYS A 249 14.02 -27.99 5.04
N SER A 250 14.79 -26.92 4.83
CA SER A 250 16.16 -27.05 4.30
C SER A 250 17.08 -27.78 5.27
N LEU A 251 16.94 -27.56 6.57
CA LEU A 251 17.72 -28.26 7.61
C LEU A 251 17.24 -29.70 7.79
N ASP A 252 15.93 -29.94 7.82
CA ASP A 252 15.32 -31.26 7.95
C ASP A 252 15.65 -32.15 6.74
N GLU A 253 15.46 -31.66 5.52
CA GLU A 253 15.83 -32.40 4.32
C GLU A 253 17.35 -32.54 4.15
N CYS A 254 18.17 -31.62 4.68
CA CYS A 254 19.63 -31.79 4.74
C CYS A 254 20.03 -32.91 5.72
N LEU A 255 19.48 -32.93 6.93
CA LEU A 255 19.71 -34.00 7.91
C LEU A 255 19.23 -35.36 7.38
N LYS A 256 18.02 -35.39 6.82
CA LYS A 256 17.36 -36.57 6.24
C LYS A 256 18.10 -37.13 5.00
N SER A 257 18.55 -36.27 4.08
CA SER A 257 19.34 -36.73 2.91
C SER A 257 20.75 -37.15 3.30
N SER A 258 21.40 -36.46 4.24
CA SER A 258 22.72 -36.88 4.76
C SER A 258 22.67 -38.08 5.71
N SER A 259 21.47 -38.46 6.19
CA SER A 259 21.26 -39.45 7.27
C SER A 259 22.00 -39.12 8.58
N LEU A 260 22.25 -37.83 8.85
CA LEU A 260 22.91 -37.35 10.05
C LEU A 260 21.91 -36.79 11.07
N LYS A 261 22.27 -36.83 12.36
CA LYS A 261 21.60 -36.07 13.42
C LYS A 261 22.33 -34.74 13.67
N PRO A 262 21.68 -33.74 14.31
CA PRO A 262 22.36 -32.51 14.74
C PRO A 262 23.58 -32.73 15.66
N SER A 263 23.62 -33.84 16.40
CA SER A 263 24.81 -34.24 17.18
C SER A 263 26.04 -34.51 16.30
N ASP A 264 25.82 -35.01 15.10
CA ASP A 264 26.83 -35.65 14.25
C ASP A 264 27.51 -34.63 13.32
N ILE A 265 26.81 -33.52 13.03
CA ILE A 265 27.34 -32.38 12.27
C ILE A 265 28.54 -31.80 13.04
N GLY A 266 29.73 -31.87 12.43
CA GLY A 266 30.98 -31.42 13.06
C GLY A 266 31.07 -29.91 13.27
N ILE A 267 30.53 -29.12 12.34
CA ILE A 267 30.61 -27.65 12.28
C ILE A 267 29.31 -27.11 11.67
N TYR A 268 28.81 -25.99 12.18
CA TYR A 268 27.64 -25.28 11.68
C TYR A 268 28.03 -23.92 11.08
N ASP A 269 27.39 -23.51 9.97
CA ASP A 269 27.55 -22.16 9.42
C ASP A 269 26.22 -21.49 9.03
N PHE A 270 25.51 -20.97 10.03
CA PHE A 270 24.29 -20.19 9.84
C PHE A 270 24.63 -18.73 9.52
N TYR A 271 24.84 -18.44 8.23
CA TYR A 271 25.11 -17.09 7.77
C TYR A 271 23.95 -16.11 8.05
N SER A 272 24.28 -14.87 8.46
CA SER A 272 23.31 -13.76 8.57
C SER A 272 23.96 -12.37 8.63
N CYS A 273 23.17 -11.33 8.30
CA CYS A 273 23.43 -9.92 8.65
C CYS A 273 22.89 -9.54 10.05
N PHE A 274 21.98 -10.32 10.62
CA PHE A 274 21.19 -9.98 11.83
C PHE A 274 21.02 -11.18 12.78
N PRO A 275 20.81 -10.97 14.10
CA PRO A 275 20.70 -12.05 15.08
C PRO A 275 19.61 -13.09 14.80
N ILE A 276 18.52 -12.68 14.13
CA ILE A 276 17.32 -13.51 13.94
C ILE A 276 17.55 -14.81 13.12
N VAL A 277 18.37 -14.82 12.07
CA VAL A 277 18.51 -16.02 11.21
C VAL A 277 19.24 -17.18 11.93
N PRO A 278 20.36 -16.97 12.65
CA PRO A 278 20.98 -18.02 13.46
C PRO A 278 20.08 -18.41 14.65
N LYS A 279 19.38 -17.45 15.28
CA LYS A 279 18.38 -17.76 16.33
C LYS A 279 17.32 -18.75 15.82
N LEU A 280 16.77 -18.53 14.62
CA LEU A 280 15.79 -19.43 13.99
C LEU A 280 16.37 -20.81 13.65
N ALA A 281 17.58 -20.88 13.08
CA ALA A 281 18.23 -22.14 12.73
C ALA A 281 18.58 -22.98 13.99
N CYS A 282 19.14 -22.33 15.02
CA CYS A 282 19.44 -22.99 16.29
C CYS A 282 18.18 -23.44 17.02
N HIS A 283 17.12 -22.62 17.04
CA HIS A 283 15.83 -22.98 17.63
C HIS A 283 15.22 -24.22 16.97
N HIS A 284 15.20 -24.28 15.63
CA HIS A 284 14.72 -25.44 14.88
C HIS A 284 15.51 -26.72 15.17
N LEU A 285 16.84 -26.61 15.31
CA LEU A 285 17.73 -27.75 15.53
C LEU A 285 17.89 -28.16 17.01
N GLY A 286 17.24 -27.46 17.95
CA GLY A 286 17.42 -27.68 19.39
C GLY A 286 18.82 -27.30 19.92
N ILE A 287 19.54 -26.44 19.19
CA ILE A 287 20.89 -25.97 19.57
C ILE A 287 20.75 -24.75 20.49
N SER A 288 21.48 -24.74 21.61
CA SER A 288 21.56 -23.56 22.48
C SER A 288 22.08 -22.34 21.72
N ILE A 289 21.32 -21.24 21.72
CA ILE A 289 21.66 -20.01 21.01
C ILE A 289 22.84 -19.28 21.66
N THR A 290 22.92 -19.31 22.98
CA THR A 290 23.93 -18.61 23.80
C THR A 290 25.12 -19.49 24.17
N GLU A 291 24.90 -20.80 24.34
CA GLU A 291 25.91 -21.78 24.79
C GLU A 291 25.98 -23.00 23.84
N PRO A 292 26.18 -22.83 22.52
CA PRO A 292 26.25 -23.95 21.60
C PRO A 292 27.53 -24.78 21.81
N GLN A 293 27.40 -26.10 21.87
CA GLN A 293 28.55 -27.03 22.03
C GLN A 293 29.59 -26.96 20.90
N LYS A 294 29.23 -26.37 19.75
CA LYS A 294 30.03 -26.21 18.54
C LYS A 294 29.75 -24.82 17.98
N ALA A 295 30.74 -24.15 17.38
CA ALA A 295 30.51 -22.83 16.78
C ALA A 295 29.42 -22.90 15.70
N ILE A 296 28.43 -21.99 15.80
CA ILE A 296 27.26 -21.92 14.89
C ILE A 296 27.53 -21.11 13.62
N THR A 297 28.73 -20.54 13.49
CA THR A 297 29.23 -19.93 12.26
C THR A 297 30.76 -19.92 12.19
N VAL A 298 31.29 -20.18 10.99
CA VAL A 298 32.71 -20.34 10.68
C VAL A 298 33.39 -18.99 10.39
N LEU A 299 32.61 -18.00 9.93
CA LEU A 299 33.11 -16.65 9.64
C LEU A 299 32.92 -15.67 10.80
N GLY A 300 32.13 -16.03 11.82
CA GLY A 300 31.67 -15.11 12.87
C GLY A 300 30.61 -14.18 12.29
N GLY A 301 29.33 -14.50 12.49
CA GLY A 301 28.18 -13.86 11.82
C GLY A 301 28.32 -12.34 11.77
N LEU A 302 28.57 -11.79 10.59
CA LEU A 302 29.56 -10.72 10.41
C LEU A 302 29.17 -9.37 11.05
N THR A 303 29.46 -9.27 12.35
CA THR A 303 29.34 -8.02 13.10
C THR A 303 30.27 -7.00 12.46
N SER A 304 29.69 -5.85 12.09
CA SER A 304 30.31 -4.82 11.26
C SER A 304 30.48 -5.08 9.73
N PHE A 305 30.22 -6.24 9.12
CA PHE A 305 30.52 -6.47 7.67
C PHE A 305 29.42 -7.21 6.87
N GLY A 306 28.53 -6.55 6.13
CA GLY A 306 28.42 -5.11 5.84
C GLY A 306 27.05 -4.76 5.27
N GLY A 307 26.95 -3.66 4.52
CA GLY A 307 25.68 -3.08 4.06
C GLY A 307 24.81 -4.05 3.25
N ALA A 308 23.54 -4.17 3.63
CA ALA A 308 22.59 -5.17 3.12
C ALA A 308 22.08 -4.95 1.68
N GLY A 309 22.94 -4.46 0.78
CA GLY A 309 22.70 -4.44 -0.66
C GLY A 309 23.34 -5.61 -1.42
N ASN A 310 24.39 -6.25 -0.87
CA ASN A 310 25.37 -6.96 -1.71
C ASN A 310 25.75 -8.39 -1.22
N ASN A 311 25.26 -9.39 -1.94
CA ASN A 311 25.90 -10.69 -2.25
C ASN A 311 26.50 -11.61 -1.16
N TYR A 312 26.33 -11.33 0.15
CA TYR A 312 26.95 -12.12 1.24
C TYR A 312 26.71 -13.64 1.18
N SER A 313 25.51 -14.07 0.78
CA SER A 313 25.18 -15.50 0.64
C SER A 313 26.12 -16.23 -0.31
N MET A 314 26.55 -15.60 -1.41
CA MET A 314 27.50 -16.21 -2.36
C MET A 314 28.94 -16.21 -1.82
N HIS A 315 29.34 -15.20 -1.04
CA HIS A 315 30.62 -15.24 -0.31
C HIS A 315 30.66 -16.42 0.70
N CYS A 316 29.56 -16.69 1.42
CA CYS A 316 29.48 -17.85 2.32
C CYS A 316 29.49 -19.19 1.57
N GLN A 317 28.70 -19.32 0.49
CA GLN A 317 28.73 -20.52 -0.38
C GLN A 317 30.15 -20.77 -0.92
N SER A 318 30.89 -19.72 -1.29
CA SER A 318 32.29 -19.83 -1.72
C SER A 318 33.22 -20.34 -0.62
N LYS A 319 32.99 -20.00 0.66
CA LYS A 319 33.89 -20.34 1.78
C LYS A 319 33.59 -21.70 2.41
N ALA A 320 32.33 -22.13 2.45
CA ALA A 320 31.97 -23.47 2.92
C ALA A 320 32.70 -24.57 2.12
N LYS A 321 32.73 -24.43 0.78
CA LYS A 321 33.46 -25.32 -0.16
C LYS A 321 34.94 -25.45 0.21
N SER A 322 35.62 -24.33 0.48
CA SER A 322 37.05 -24.33 0.87
C SER A 322 37.30 -24.98 2.23
N PHE A 323 36.41 -24.78 3.21
CA PHE A 323 36.60 -25.32 4.56
C PHE A 323 36.44 -26.84 4.59
N ILE A 324 35.42 -27.36 3.89
CA ILE A 324 35.15 -28.81 3.78
C ILE A 324 36.34 -29.54 3.14
N HIS A 325 36.86 -29.02 2.02
CA HIS A 325 38.01 -29.59 1.32
C HIS A 325 39.29 -29.66 2.17
N ALA A 326 39.46 -28.77 3.14
CA ALA A 326 40.64 -28.73 4.00
C ALA A 326 40.59 -29.68 5.20
N HIS A 327 39.41 -30.20 5.58
CA HIS A 327 39.24 -30.90 6.88
C HIS A 327 38.56 -32.27 6.84
N GLN A 328 37.74 -32.63 5.84
CA GLN A 328 37.07 -33.94 5.79
C GLN A 328 37.04 -34.58 4.38
N PRO A 329 38.08 -35.33 3.97
CA PRO A 329 38.14 -35.95 2.64
C PRO A 329 37.21 -37.17 2.41
N GLN A 330 36.72 -37.81 3.48
CA GLN A 330 36.08 -39.13 3.43
C GLN A 330 34.54 -39.13 3.28
N ALA A 331 33.89 -37.97 3.23
CA ALA A 331 32.43 -37.86 3.10
C ALA A 331 31.94 -38.16 1.66
N ARG A 332 32.20 -39.36 1.14
CA ARG A 332 31.91 -39.78 -0.24
C ARG A 332 31.14 -41.12 -0.31
N ARG A 333 29.80 -41.05 -0.28
CA ARG A 333 28.85 -41.89 -1.07
C ARG A 333 27.40 -41.65 -0.64
N MET A 334 26.53 -41.46 -1.63
CA MET A 334 25.10 -41.78 -1.55
C MET A 334 24.77 -42.64 -2.77
N ASN A 335 24.10 -43.78 -2.56
CA ASN A 335 23.44 -44.51 -3.64
C ASN A 335 22.02 -43.96 -3.76
N LEU A 336 21.61 -43.55 -4.96
CA LEU A 336 20.28 -43.01 -5.24
C LEU A 336 19.59 -43.85 -6.31
N GLU A 337 18.97 -44.94 -5.87
CA GLU A 337 17.93 -45.66 -6.61
C GLU A 337 16.59 -45.46 -5.89
N ASN A 338 15.51 -45.35 -6.66
CA ASN A 338 14.12 -45.12 -6.21
C ASN A 338 13.79 -43.71 -5.69
N VAL A 339 13.50 -42.79 -6.61
CA VAL A 339 12.58 -41.66 -6.38
C VAL A 339 11.52 -41.68 -7.48
N HIS A 340 10.26 -41.94 -7.13
CA HIS A 340 9.13 -41.88 -8.07
C HIS A 340 8.58 -40.44 -8.20
N PRO A 341 8.11 -40.03 -9.40
CA PRO A 341 7.50 -38.73 -9.59
C PRO A 341 6.04 -38.72 -9.11
N MET A 342 5.64 -37.68 -8.36
CA MET A 342 4.24 -37.33 -8.18
C MET A 342 3.81 -36.29 -9.22
N ASN A 343 2.88 -36.67 -10.07
CA ASN A 343 2.16 -35.75 -10.97
C ASN A 343 0.91 -35.17 -10.28
N ASN A 344 0.28 -34.19 -10.94
CA ASN A 344 -1.02 -33.59 -10.65
C ASN A 344 -1.09 -32.57 -9.50
N ILE A 345 -0.68 -31.33 -9.79
CA ILE A 345 -1.44 -30.14 -9.37
C ILE A 345 -1.69 -29.28 -10.61
N SER A 346 -2.96 -29.01 -10.91
CA SER A 346 -3.36 -28.13 -12.02
C SER A 346 -3.15 -26.66 -11.63
N CYS A 347 -2.12 -26.02 -12.20
CA CYS A 347 -1.82 -24.62 -11.90
C CYS A 347 -2.71 -23.67 -12.72
N LEU A 348 -3.50 -22.84 -12.05
CA LEU A 348 -4.28 -21.76 -12.67
C LEU A 348 -3.33 -20.67 -13.19
N MET A 349 -3.37 -20.41 -14.50
CA MET A 349 -2.55 -19.37 -15.13
C MET A 349 -3.11 -17.97 -14.83
N PHE A 350 -2.47 -17.25 -13.91
CA PHE A 350 -2.65 -15.81 -13.78
C PHE A 350 -1.73 -15.04 -14.75
N PRO A 351 -2.25 -14.06 -15.51
CA PRO A 351 -1.45 -13.29 -16.47
C PRO A 351 -0.45 -12.37 -15.76
N ARG A 352 0.83 -12.41 -16.18
CA ARG A 352 1.91 -11.59 -15.60
C ARG A 352 1.89 -10.17 -16.17
N SER A 353 1.33 -9.23 -15.42
CA SER A 353 1.49 -7.78 -15.66
C SER A 353 2.61 -7.22 -14.80
N THR A 354 3.75 -6.85 -15.40
CA THR A 354 4.83 -6.12 -14.69
C THR A 354 4.38 -4.71 -14.32
N ARG A 355 4.32 -4.39 -13.02
CA ARG A 355 3.84 -3.11 -12.47
C ARG A 355 4.82 -2.54 -11.44
N PRO A 356 5.16 -1.24 -11.45
CA PRO A 356 6.04 -0.63 -10.47
C PRO A 356 5.33 -0.49 -9.11
N LEU A 357 5.89 -1.10 -8.07
CA LEU A 357 5.13 -1.42 -6.85
C LEU A 357 4.89 -0.27 -5.86
N HIS A 358 5.30 0.95 -6.20
CA HIS A 358 5.14 2.15 -5.36
C HIS A 358 4.63 3.31 -6.23
N ALA A 359 3.30 3.48 -6.28
CA ALA A 359 2.69 4.68 -6.83
C ALA A 359 3.08 5.89 -5.97
N ARG A 360 3.49 6.99 -6.59
CA ARG A 360 3.91 8.19 -5.87
C ARG A 360 2.69 8.99 -5.41
N ALA A 361 2.79 9.65 -4.26
CA ALA A 361 1.78 10.63 -3.84
C ALA A 361 1.66 11.86 -4.77
N THR A 362 2.58 12.00 -5.73
CA THR A 362 2.54 12.98 -6.83
C THR A 362 1.68 12.53 -8.02
N GLU A 363 1.30 11.25 -8.10
CA GLU A 363 0.53 10.68 -9.21
C GLU A 363 -0.98 10.78 -8.92
N PHE A 364 -1.76 11.24 -9.91
CA PHE A 364 -3.21 11.11 -9.91
C PHE A 364 -3.59 9.72 -10.45
N LEU A 365 -4.67 9.12 -9.93
CA LEU A 365 -5.16 7.78 -10.32
C LEU A 365 -4.17 6.63 -10.04
N GLN A 366 -4.04 6.26 -8.76
CA GLN A 366 -3.30 5.07 -8.35
C GLN A 366 -4.02 3.74 -8.72
N ASN A 367 -4.20 3.46 -10.01
CA ASN A 367 -4.92 2.30 -10.55
C ASN A 367 -4.19 0.96 -10.37
N GLN A 368 -3.18 0.95 -9.50
CA GLN A 368 -2.37 -0.20 -9.12
C GLN A 368 -2.48 -0.50 -7.61
N ASP A 369 -3.39 0.18 -6.90
CA ASP A 369 -3.85 -0.20 -5.56
C ASP A 369 -4.38 -1.66 -5.60
N PRO A 370 -3.76 -2.59 -4.84
CA PRO A 370 -4.16 -3.99 -4.81
C PRO A 370 -5.48 -4.22 -4.04
N ASP A 371 -5.91 -3.29 -3.19
CA ASP A 371 -7.09 -3.44 -2.33
C ASP A 371 -8.40 -3.14 -3.09
N LEU A 372 -8.31 -2.56 -4.30
CA LEU A 372 -9.46 -2.37 -5.19
C LEU A 372 -9.89 -3.69 -5.84
N SER A 373 -11.19 -3.84 -6.07
CA SER A 373 -11.74 -4.85 -7.00
C SER A 373 -11.50 -4.44 -8.47
N ASP A 374 -11.66 -5.37 -9.41
CA ASP A 374 -11.58 -5.04 -10.85
C ASP A 374 -12.73 -4.14 -11.31
N SER A 375 -13.90 -4.26 -10.67
CA SER A 375 -15.03 -3.34 -10.81
C SER A 375 -14.63 -1.92 -10.37
N GLN A 376 -14.10 -1.77 -9.16
CA GLN A 376 -13.63 -0.48 -8.64
C GLN A 376 -12.48 0.12 -9.46
N ARG A 377 -11.53 -0.70 -9.96
CA ARG A 377 -10.49 -0.25 -10.91
C ARG A 377 -11.11 0.29 -12.19
N THR A 378 -12.09 -0.42 -12.77
CA THR A 378 -12.79 0.01 -13.99
C THR A 378 -13.53 1.33 -13.79
N VAL A 379 -14.23 1.50 -12.65
CA VAL A 379 -14.89 2.76 -12.28
C VAL A 379 -13.87 3.89 -12.13
N ARG A 380 -12.76 3.66 -11.42
CA ARG A 380 -11.69 4.65 -11.22
C ARG A 380 -11.04 5.08 -12.53
N GLU A 381 -10.79 4.15 -13.45
CA GLU A 381 -10.21 4.42 -14.77
C GLU A 381 -11.18 5.20 -15.67
N ALA A 382 -12.45 4.80 -15.74
CA ALA A 382 -13.44 5.48 -16.58
C ALA A 382 -13.80 6.88 -16.07
N VAL A 383 -14.05 7.03 -14.76
CA VAL A 383 -14.35 8.33 -14.14
C VAL A 383 -13.11 9.23 -14.16
N GLY A 384 -11.92 8.69 -13.89
CA GLY A 384 -10.66 9.44 -13.96
C GLY A 384 -10.38 9.99 -15.36
N LYS A 385 -10.72 9.24 -16.41
CA LYS A 385 -10.66 9.72 -17.80
C LYS A 385 -11.62 10.88 -18.06
N ILE A 386 -12.88 10.81 -17.60
CA ILE A 386 -13.83 11.93 -17.70
C ILE A 386 -13.28 13.17 -16.99
N CYS A 387 -12.75 13.00 -15.78
CA CYS A 387 -12.19 14.11 -15.01
C CYS A 387 -10.96 14.77 -15.66
N SER A 388 -10.21 14.06 -16.51
CA SER A 388 -9.04 14.64 -17.21
C SER A 388 -9.41 15.69 -18.28
N ASP A 389 -10.66 15.75 -18.72
CA ASP A 389 -11.17 16.82 -19.60
C ASP A 389 -11.45 18.14 -18.84
N PHE A 390 -11.35 18.14 -17.50
CA PHE A 390 -11.67 19.28 -16.62
C PHE A 390 -10.45 19.72 -15.79
N PRO A 391 -9.49 20.45 -16.40
CA PRO A 391 -8.25 20.85 -15.75
C PRO A 391 -8.46 22.00 -14.75
N ASP A 392 -7.36 22.43 -14.13
CA ASP A 392 -7.38 23.38 -13.02
C ASP A 392 -7.96 24.75 -13.37
N GLU A 393 -7.75 25.22 -14.62
CA GLU A 393 -8.29 26.48 -15.15
C GLU A 393 -9.81 26.42 -15.35
N TYR A 394 -10.37 25.23 -15.57
CA TYR A 394 -11.82 25.01 -15.53
C TYR A 394 -12.33 25.18 -14.09
N TRP A 395 -11.66 24.57 -13.11
CA TRP A 395 -12.10 24.65 -11.70
C TRP A 395 -11.85 26.00 -11.03
N ALA A 396 -10.82 26.77 -11.45
CA ALA A 396 -10.70 28.18 -11.07
C ALA A 396 -11.91 28.98 -11.57
N ARG A 397 -12.22 28.91 -12.87
CA ARG A 397 -13.36 29.61 -13.48
C ARG A 397 -14.69 29.22 -12.83
N VAL A 398 -14.87 27.96 -12.44
CA VAL A 398 -16.06 27.48 -11.71
C VAL A 398 -16.16 28.11 -10.31
N ASP A 399 -15.07 28.14 -9.53
CA ASP A 399 -15.04 28.80 -8.20
C ASP A 399 -15.20 30.32 -8.28
N GLU A 400 -14.63 30.97 -9.30
CA GLU A 400 -14.70 32.43 -9.49
C GLU A 400 -16.07 32.90 -10.00
N THR A 401 -16.70 32.14 -10.91
CA THR A 401 -17.98 32.54 -11.51
C THR A 401 -19.20 32.01 -10.77
N HIS A 402 -19.01 31.14 -9.76
CA HIS A 402 -20.07 30.48 -8.99
C HIS A 402 -21.07 29.70 -9.89
N LYS A 403 -20.65 29.28 -11.08
CA LYS A 403 -21.49 28.56 -12.05
C LYS A 403 -21.38 27.05 -11.86
N PHE A 404 -22.54 26.40 -11.72
CA PHE A 404 -22.65 24.95 -11.61
C PHE A 404 -21.92 24.24 -12.77
N PRO A 405 -21.08 23.21 -12.50
CA PRO A 405 -20.22 22.56 -13.49
C PRO A 405 -21.01 21.62 -14.41
N THR A 406 -21.85 22.23 -15.26
CA THR A 406 -22.80 21.53 -16.14
C THR A 406 -22.06 20.65 -17.15
N GLU A 407 -20.91 21.10 -17.63
CA GLU A 407 -20.07 20.37 -18.58
C GLU A 407 -19.57 19.02 -18.00
N LEU A 408 -19.22 18.98 -16.70
CA LEU A 408 -18.91 17.73 -15.99
C LEU A 408 -20.17 16.88 -15.77
N TYR A 409 -21.25 17.50 -15.30
CA TYR A 409 -22.53 16.82 -15.04
C TYR A 409 -23.01 16.06 -16.28
N ASP A 410 -23.02 16.73 -17.42
CA ASP A 410 -23.47 16.19 -18.70
C ASP A 410 -22.49 15.14 -19.26
N ALA A 411 -21.19 15.26 -18.98
CA ALA A 411 -20.19 14.23 -19.33
C ALA A 411 -20.39 12.94 -18.54
N LEU A 412 -20.70 13.04 -17.24
CA LEU A 412 -21.04 11.90 -16.38
C LEU A 412 -22.40 11.30 -16.75
N ALA A 413 -23.41 12.12 -17.03
CA ALA A 413 -24.74 11.70 -17.48
C ALA A 413 -24.69 10.89 -18.79
N ARG A 414 -23.96 11.38 -19.80
CA ARG A 414 -23.81 10.71 -21.11
C ARG A 414 -23.09 9.36 -21.05
N GLN A 415 -22.43 9.04 -19.93
CA GLN A 415 -21.81 7.73 -19.67
C GLN A 415 -22.50 6.94 -18.54
N GLY A 416 -23.69 7.35 -18.11
CA GLY A 416 -24.52 6.63 -17.14
C GLY A 416 -24.13 6.78 -15.66
N TRP A 417 -23.05 7.51 -15.34
CA TRP A 417 -22.48 7.58 -13.99
C TRP A 417 -23.39 8.21 -12.94
N LEU A 418 -24.40 9.00 -13.35
CA LEU A 418 -25.44 9.49 -12.44
C LEU A 418 -26.29 8.35 -11.85
N GLY A 419 -26.45 7.23 -12.56
CA GLY A 419 -27.25 6.08 -12.12
C GLY A 419 -26.46 4.98 -11.42
N ILE A 420 -25.24 5.24 -10.93
CA ILE A 420 -24.29 4.18 -10.55
C ILE A 420 -24.87 3.14 -9.55
N CYS A 421 -25.63 3.57 -8.54
CA CYS A 421 -26.27 2.68 -7.56
C CYS A 421 -27.76 2.40 -7.82
N LEU A 422 -28.33 2.98 -8.86
CA LEU A 422 -29.76 2.84 -9.18
C LEU A 422 -30.00 1.64 -10.12
N PRO A 423 -31.20 1.02 -10.12
CA PRO A 423 -31.41 -0.26 -10.81
C PRO A 423 -31.30 -0.17 -12.34
N GLN A 424 -30.76 -1.22 -12.95
CA GLN A 424 -30.53 -1.31 -14.40
C GLN A 424 -31.81 -1.19 -15.22
N ARG A 425 -32.94 -1.66 -14.69
CA ARG A 425 -34.27 -1.50 -15.33
C ARG A 425 -34.63 -0.05 -15.65
N TYR A 426 -34.18 0.91 -14.83
CA TYR A 426 -34.45 2.34 -15.01
C TYR A 426 -33.26 3.08 -15.65
N GLY A 427 -32.29 2.34 -16.21
CA GLY A 427 -31.10 2.87 -16.89
C GLY A 427 -29.87 3.08 -16.00
N GLY A 428 -29.91 2.66 -14.73
CA GLY A 428 -28.75 2.74 -13.82
C GLY A 428 -27.74 1.61 -14.02
N SER A 429 -26.69 1.58 -13.18
CA SER A 429 -25.65 0.54 -13.24
C SER A 429 -25.83 -0.58 -12.21
N GLU A 430 -26.61 -0.34 -11.14
CA GLU A 430 -26.88 -1.29 -10.04
C GLU A 430 -25.59 -1.80 -9.34
N LEU A 431 -24.61 -0.91 -9.17
CA LEU A 431 -23.34 -1.14 -8.46
C LEU A 431 -23.41 -0.69 -6.99
N GLY A 432 -22.48 -1.16 -6.17
CA GLY A 432 -22.47 -0.89 -4.73
C GLY A 432 -22.00 0.51 -4.34
N ILE A 433 -22.15 0.84 -3.05
CA ILE A 433 -21.50 2.00 -2.42
C ILE A 433 -19.97 1.83 -2.46
N SER A 434 -19.45 0.60 -2.56
CA SER A 434 -18.03 0.30 -2.79
C SER A 434 -17.50 0.89 -4.10
N GLU A 435 -18.26 0.82 -5.19
CA GLU A 435 -17.95 1.46 -6.46
C GLU A 435 -18.22 2.98 -6.41
N ALA A 436 -19.33 3.41 -5.83
CA ALA A 436 -19.68 4.83 -5.76
C ALA A 436 -18.71 5.63 -4.88
N ALA A 437 -18.20 5.07 -3.78
CA ALA A 437 -17.14 5.69 -2.98
C ALA A 437 -15.87 5.90 -3.81
N VAL A 438 -15.50 4.93 -4.65
CA VAL A 438 -14.35 5.06 -5.55
C VAL A 438 -14.60 6.12 -6.64
N MET A 439 -15.80 6.20 -7.21
CA MET A 439 -16.18 7.30 -8.13
C MET A 439 -16.05 8.67 -7.44
N MET A 440 -16.61 8.82 -6.25
CA MET A 440 -16.65 10.12 -5.54
C MET A 440 -15.28 10.56 -5.04
N GLN A 441 -14.44 9.63 -4.57
CA GLN A 441 -13.03 9.92 -4.34
C GLN A 441 -12.36 10.37 -5.64
N THR A 442 -12.55 9.65 -6.76
CA THR A 442 -11.90 9.94 -8.04
C THR A 442 -12.25 11.33 -8.59
N ILE A 443 -13.52 11.72 -8.52
CA ILE A 443 -13.98 13.06 -8.93
C ILE A 443 -13.29 14.12 -8.06
N SER A 444 -13.36 13.99 -6.73
CA SER A 444 -12.74 14.97 -5.81
C SER A 444 -11.21 15.04 -5.98
N GLU A 445 -10.55 13.88 -6.11
CA GLU A 445 -9.09 13.70 -6.26
C GLU A 445 -8.53 14.27 -7.56
N SER A 446 -9.34 14.40 -8.61
CA SER A 446 -8.92 15.06 -9.86
C SER A 446 -8.43 16.49 -9.64
N GLY A 447 -9.00 17.18 -8.64
CA GLY A 447 -8.87 18.61 -8.41
C GLY A 447 -10.23 19.33 -8.38
N ALA A 448 -11.29 18.66 -8.86
CA ALA A 448 -12.67 19.14 -8.77
C ALA A 448 -13.18 19.32 -7.33
N GLY A 449 -12.59 18.60 -6.37
CA GLY A 449 -12.90 18.71 -4.94
C GLY A 449 -14.34 18.38 -4.58
N MET A 450 -14.82 18.97 -3.48
CA MET A 450 -16.22 18.89 -3.05
C MET A 450 -17.14 19.56 -4.07
N THR A 451 -16.66 20.55 -4.83
CA THR A 451 -17.46 21.24 -5.87
C THR A 451 -17.88 20.27 -6.98
N GLY A 452 -16.93 19.52 -7.56
CA GLY A 452 -17.25 18.52 -8.58
C GLY A 452 -18.09 17.39 -8.03
N ALA A 453 -17.71 16.83 -6.87
CA ALA A 453 -18.40 15.68 -6.31
C ALA A 453 -19.85 16.00 -5.87
N SER A 454 -20.06 17.08 -5.11
CA SER A 454 -21.42 17.51 -4.72
C SER A 454 -22.32 17.90 -5.89
N SER A 455 -21.79 18.11 -7.11
CA SER A 455 -22.62 18.38 -8.30
C SER A 455 -23.42 17.16 -8.78
N ILE A 456 -23.00 15.93 -8.42
CA ILE A 456 -23.71 14.68 -8.76
C ILE A 456 -24.18 13.87 -7.54
N HIS A 457 -23.75 14.22 -6.32
CA HIS A 457 -23.95 13.41 -5.10
C HIS A 457 -25.42 13.01 -4.86
N MET A 458 -26.38 13.90 -5.16
CA MET A 458 -27.81 13.60 -5.02
C MET A 458 -28.30 12.45 -5.90
N ASN A 459 -27.77 12.29 -7.12
CA ASN A 459 -28.17 11.24 -8.04
C ASN A 459 -27.80 9.83 -7.53
N ILE A 460 -26.79 9.71 -6.67
CA ILE A 460 -26.22 8.41 -6.22
C ILE A 460 -27.06 7.77 -5.11
N PHE A 461 -27.32 8.51 -4.02
CA PHE A 461 -27.98 7.98 -2.81
C PHE A 461 -29.32 8.67 -2.52
N GLY A 462 -29.55 9.86 -3.09
CA GLY A 462 -30.66 10.74 -2.70
C GLY A 462 -32.03 10.11 -2.96
N LEU A 463 -32.17 9.34 -4.04
CA LEU A 463 -33.40 8.59 -4.37
C LEU A 463 -33.39 7.11 -3.98
N GLU A 464 -32.46 6.65 -3.12
CA GLU A 464 -32.55 5.31 -2.50
C GLU A 464 -33.91 5.06 -1.80
N PRO A 465 -34.53 6.04 -1.11
CA PRO A 465 -35.90 5.86 -0.59
C PRO A 465 -36.95 5.63 -1.68
N VAL A 466 -36.81 6.22 -2.87
CA VAL A 466 -37.71 6.00 -4.01
C VAL A 466 -37.47 4.63 -4.65
N ALA A 467 -36.22 4.27 -4.91
CA ALA A 467 -35.87 2.96 -5.46
C ALA A 467 -36.37 1.80 -4.58
N LYS A 468 -36.29 1.98 -3.24
CA LYS A 468 -36.64 0.98 -2.23
C LYS A 468 -38.12 0.95 -1.84
N PHE A 469 -38.80 2.11 -1.75
CA PHE A 469 -40.15 2.23 -1.18
C PHE A 469 -41.20 2.88 -2.09
N GLY A 470 -40.82 3.35 -3.27
CA GLY A 470 -41.77 3.81 -4.28
C GLY A 470 -42.58 2.65 -4.90
N THR A 471 -43.71 2.98 -5.52
CA THR A 471 -44.41 2.06 -6.43
C THR A 471 -43.62 1.89 -7.74
N GLU A 472 -44.01 0.93 -8.59
CA GLU A 472 -43.33 0.74 -9.88
C GLU A 472 -43.58 1.91 -10.84
N GLU A 473 -44.76 2.51 -10.79
CA GLU A 473 -45.12 3.72 -11.54
C GLU A 473 -44.30 4.93 -11.05
N GLN A 474 -44.09 5.06 -9.74
CA GLN A 474 -43.24 6.08 -9.13
C GLN A 474 -41.77 5.92 -9.56
N LYS A 475 -41.22 4.70 -9.53
CA LYS A 475 -39.84 4.44 -9.96
C LYS A 475 -39.63 4.76 -11.43
N GLU A 476 -40.53 4.33 -12.31
CA GLU A 476 -40.45 4.63 -13.74
C GLU A 476 -40.58 6.14 -14.03
N ARG A 477 -41.52 6.82 -13.35
CA ARG A 477 -41.72 8.27 -13.48
C ARG A 477 -40.51 9.10 -13.01
N TRP A 478 -39.75 8.63 -12.02
CA TRP A 478 -38.77 9.46 -11.30
C TRP A 478 -37.31 9.04 -11.46
N LEU A 479 -36.99 7.74 -11.55
CA LEU A 479 -35.61 7.28 -11.70
C LEU A 479 -35.13 7.43 -13.15
N THR A 480 -35.94 7.01 -14.12
CA THR A 480 -35.61 7.04 -15.56
C THR A 480 -35.26 8.45 -16.10
N PRO A 481 -35.89 9.57 -15.70
CA PRO A 481 -35.42 10.91 -16.08
C PRO A 481 -34.21 11.41 -15.27
N LEU A 482 -34.11 11.10 -13.97
CA LEU A 482 -32.99 11.51 -13.11
C LEU A 482 -31.67 10.85 -13.54
N ILE A 483 -31.68 9.55 -13.82
CA ILE A 483 -30.50 8.79 -14.23
C ILE A 483 -29.98 9.29 -15.58
N ALA A 484 -30.88 9.63 -16.50
CA ALA A 484 -30.56 10.22 -17.79
C ALA A 484 -30.12 11.71 -17.71
N GLY A 485 -30.06 12.30 -16.52
CA GLY A 485 -29.71 13.72 -16.32
C GLY A 485 -30.73 14.72 -16.87
N ARG A 486 -31.97 14.28 -17.17
CA ARG A 486 -33.04 15.14 -17.72
C ARG A 486 -33.84 15.87 -16.65
N GLU A 487 -33.89 15.32 -15.44
CA GLU A 487 -34.39 15.99 -14.23
C GLU A 487 -33.26 16.04 -13.20
N ARG A 488 -33.24 17.09 -12.38
CA ARG A 488 -32.35 17.27 -11.23
C ARG A 488 -33.16 17.29 -9.94
N ALA A 489 -32.63 16.64 -8.90
CA ALA A 489 -33.25 16.55 -7.59
C ALA A 489 -32.48 17.36 -6.55
N CYS A 490 -33.15 17.77 -5.47
CA CYS A 490 -32.51 18.15 -4.21
C CYS A 490 -33.22 17.52 -2.99
N PHE A 491 -32.67 17.70 -1.77
CA PHE A 491 -33.10 16.96 -0.57
C PHE A 491 -33.53 17.90 0.56
N GLY A 492 -34.84 17.97 0.83
CA GLY A 492 -35.49 18.90 1.74
C GLY A 492 -35.71 18.37 3.15
N VAL A 493 -34.65 18.25 3.95
CA VAL A 493 -34.73 17.71 5.33
C VAL A 493 -34.58 18.79 6.40
N THR A 494 -33.42 19.45 6.44
CA THR A 494 -32.98 20.37 7.50
C THR A 494 -33.79 21.67 7.54
N GLU A 495 -34.05 22.16 8.75
CA GLU A 495 -34.77 23.42 9.02
C GLU A 495 -33.92 24.32 9.95
N PRO A 496 -34.13 25.66 9.97
CA PRO A 496 -33.31 26.58 10.76
C PRO A 496 -33.20 26.24 12.25
N ASN A 497 -34.27 25.68 12.82
CA ASN A 497 -34.33 25.28 14.24
C ASN A 497 -34.08 23.78 14.46
N THR A 498 -33.99 22.96 13.40
CA THR A 498 -33.85 21.49 13.49
C THR A 498 -33.01 20.91 12.35
N GLY A 499 -31.71 20.73 12.62
CA GLY A 499 -30.83 19.89 11.81
C GLY A 499 -30.71 18.48 12.38
N LEU A 500 -29.78 18.30 13.31
CA LEU A 500 -29.42 17.02 13.94
C LEU A 500 -30.56 16.39 14.75
N ASP A 501 -31.47 17.19 15.30
CA ASP A 501 -32.71 16.72 15.93
C ASP A 501 -33.86 16.68 14.90
N THR A 502 -33.66 15.94 13.81
CA THR A 502 -34.58 15.85 12.67
C THR A 502 -35.99 15.40 13.09
N LEU A 503 -36.10 14.63 14.18
CA LEU A 503 -37.38 14.18 14.73
C LEU A 503 -38.25 15.30 15.31
N LYS A 504 -37.70 16.50 15.51
CA LYS A 504 -38.45 17.70 15.92
C LYS A 504 -38.84 18.64 14.77
N LEU A 505 -38.58 18.30 13.50
CA LEU A 505 -38.90 19.20 12.37
C LEU A 505 -40.37 19.65 12.36
N GLN A 506 -40.58 20.90 11.95
CA GLN A 506 -41.81 21.68 12.11
C GLN A 506 -42.56 21.92 10.79
N SER A 507 -41.92 21.84 9.61
CA SER A 507 -42.63 21.95 8.33
C SER A 507 -43.74 20.89 8.24
N THR A 508 -44.94 21.28 7.83
CA THR A 508 -46.14 20.42 7.84
C THR A 508 -46.63 20.06 6.45
N ALA A 509 -47.43 18.99 6.37
CA ALA A 509 -48.27 18.64 5.23
C ALA A 509 -49.68 18.28 5.70
N ARG A 510 -50.66 19.15 5.45
CA ARG A 510 -52.07 18.91 5.77
C ARG A 510 -52.80 18.33 4.56
N ARG A 511 -53.66 17.32 4.77
CA ARG A 511 -54.50 16.75 3.69
C ARG A 511 -55.43 17.82 3.10
N ASP A 512 -55.55 17.84 1.79
CA ASP A 512 -56.34 18.83 1.04
C ASP A 512 -56.81 18.19 -0.28
N GLY A 513 -58.09 17.81 -0.36
CA GLY A 513 -58.64 17.09 -1.52
C GLY A 513 -57.93 15.76 -1.80
N GLU A 514 -57.44 15.60 -3.03
CA GLU A 514 -56.67 14.44 -3.50
C GLU A 514 -55.16 14.56 -3.23
N GLY A 515 -54.74 15.57 -2.46
CA GLY A 515 -53.34 15.86 -2.17
C GLY A 515 -53.12 16.42 -0.77
N TYR A 516 -52.06 17.22 -0.65
CA TYR A 516 -51.60 17.86 0.58
C TYR A 516 -51.25 19.32 0.30
N LYS A 517 -51.43 20.18 1.30
CA LYS A 517 -50.85 21.51 1.33
C LYS A 517 -49.67 21.52 2.31
N LEU A 518 -48.49 21.90 1.83
CA LEU A 518 -47.26 22.00 2.61
C LEU A 518 -47.02 23.45 3.04
N SER A 519 -46.64 23.64 4.31
CA SER A 519 -46.21 24.94 4.83
C SER A 519 -45.02 24.77 5.78
N GLY A 520 -43.97 25.58 5.63
CA GLY A 520 -42.76 25.48 6.43
C GLY A 520 -41.53 26.18 5.84
N GLN A 521 -40.35 25.76 6.32
CA GLN A 521 -39.07 26.31 5.86
C GLN A 521 -37.96 25.24 5.93
N LYS A 522 -37.18 25.13 4.86
CA LYS A 522 -35.95 24.32 4.81
C LYS A 522 -34.71 25.20 4.63
N ILE A 523 -33.54 24.70 5.04
CA ILE A 523 -32.26 25.42 4.96
C ILE A 523 -31.10 24.45 4.65
N TRP A 524 -30.02 24.98 4.06
CA TRP A 524 -28.85 24.23 3.56
C TRP A 524 -29.15 23.30 2.39
N ILE A 525 -30.21 23.58 1.63
CA ILE A 525 -30.68 22.72 0.56
C ILE A 525 -29.85 22.96 -0.70
N SER A 526 -28.97 22.01 -1.00
CA SER A 526 -28.04 22.11 -2.13
C SER A 526 -28.77 21.99 -3.47
N THR A 527 -28.30 22.67 -4.51
CA THR A 527 -28.81 22.63 -5.91
C THR A 527 -30.27 23.08 -6.14
N ALA A 528 -30.97 23.61 -5.14
CA ALA A 528 -32.39 23.96 -5.25
C ALA A 528 -32.69 25.08 -6.28
N GLN A 529 -31.73 25.94 -6.64
CA GLN A 529 -31.90 26.92 -7.74
C GLN A 529 -32.00 26.25 -9.13
N ARG A 530 -31.72 24.95 -9.21
CA ARG A 530 -31.51 24.19 -10.46
C ARG A 530 -32.12 22.78 -10.42
N ALA A 531 -32.91 22.47 -9.40
CA ALA A 531 -33.55 21.17 -9.21
C ALA A 531 -35.02 21.25 -9.62
N ASP A 532 -35.43 20.43 -10.58
CA ASP A 532 -36.82 20.31 -11.02
C ASP A 532 -37.70 19.70 -9.93
N LYS A 533 -37.12 18.78 -9.14
CA LYS A 533 -37.80 18.03 -8.08
C LYS A 533 -37.12 18.20 -6.72
N ILE A 534 -37.89 18.05 -5.64
CA ILE A 534 -37.36 17.86 -4.28
C ILE A 534 -37.83 16.54 -3.68
N LEU A 535 -36.94 15.84 -2.98
CA LEU A 535 -37.32 14.81 -2.00
C LEU A 535 -37.42 15.49 -0.62
N ILE A 536 -38.63 15.78 -0.13
CA ILE A 536 -38.88 16.61 1.06
C ILE A 536 -39.51 15.81 2.22
N LEU A 537 -39.02 16.03 3.44
CA LEU A 537 -39.51 15.39 4.67
C LEU A 537 -40.29 16.40 5.53
N VAL A 538 -41.56 16.09 5.82
CA VAL A 538 -42.53 16.99 6.48
C VAL A 538 -43.43 16.26 7.48
N ARG A 539 -44.02 17.01 8.41
CA ARG A 539 -44.92 16.54 9.48
C ARG A 539 -46.35 16.36 8.96
N THR A 540 -46.83 15.12 8.89
CA THR A 540 -48.22 14.76 8.57
C THR A 540 -49.08 14.60 9.82
N THR A 541 -48.57 13.90 10.85
CA THR A 541 -49.23 13.76 12.15
C THR A 541 -48.42 14.45 13.25
N PRO A 542 -49.03 15.28 14.13
CA PRO A 542 -48.34 15.98 15.21
C PRO A 542 -47.53 15.07 16.16
N ARG A 543 -46.40 15.58 16.65
CA ARG A 543 -45.38 14.81 17.40
C ARG A 543 -45.86 14.32 18.78
N ASP A 544 -46.87 14.96 19.33
CA ASP A 544 -47.61 14.61 20.56
C ASP A 544 -48.70 13.55 20.33
N GLN A 545 -49.10 13.32 19.08
CA GLN A 545 -50.18 12.39 18.70
C GLN A 545 -49.64 11.02 18.22
N VAL A 546 -48.32 10.86 18.10
CA VAL A 546 -47.65 9.62 17.66
C VAL A 546 -47.02 8.83 18.81
N ARG A 547 -47.02 7.50 18.70
CA ARG A 547 -46.49 6.59 19.75
C ARG A 547 -44.96 6.58 19.85
N LYS A 548 -44.26 6.93 18.77
CA LYS A 548 -42.80 7.01 18.72
C LYS A 548 -42.40 8.34 18.06
N PRO A 549 -41.39 9.08 18.57
CA PRO A 549 -40.92 10.32 17.94
C PRO A 549 -40.39 10.17 16.50
N SER A 550 -40.14 8.93 16.04
CA SER A 550 -39.75 8.57 14.68
C SER A 550 -40.92 8.46 13.69
N GLN A 551 -42.16 8.66 14.17
CA GLN A 551 -43.38 8.63 13.36
C GLN A 551 -43.95 10.05 13.17
N GLY A 552 -45.01 10.16 12.38
CA GLY A 552 -45.67 11.44 12.09
C GLY A 552 -45.02 12.23 10.95
N LEU A 553 -44.03 11.64 10.28
CA LEU A 553 -43.26 12.27 9.22
C LEU A 553 -43.53 11.54 7.90
N SER A 554 -43.85 12.26 6.83
CA SER A 554 -43.98 11.72 5.49
C SER A 554 -42.95 12.32 4.54
N LEU A 555 -42.62 11.53 3.52
CA LEU A 555 -41.61 11.82 2.52
C LEU A 555 -42.32 11.98 1.16
N PHE A 556 -42.03 13.06 0.44
CA PHE A 556 -42.63 13.35 -0.86
C PHE A 556 -41.54 13.62 -1.91
N TYR A 557 -41.73 13.16 -3.15
CA TYR A 557 -40.88 13.52 -4.29
C TYR A 557 -41.73 14.23 -5.35
N THR A 558 -41.58 15.55 -5.45
CA THR A 558 -42.53 16.44 -6.14
C THR A 558 -41.83 17.60 -6.83
N ASP A 559 -42.52 18.24 -7.77
CA ASP A 559 -42.07 19.41 -8.52
C ASP A 559 -41.77 20.61 -7.62
N LEU A 560 -40.53 21.12 -7.69
CA LEU A 560 -40.00 22.20 -6.85
C LEU A 560 -40.14 23.59 -7.49
N GLN A 561 -40.07 23.68 -8.82
CA GLN A 561 -40.08 24.94 -9.56
C GLN A 561 -41.52 25.48 -9.73
N VAL A 562 -42.16 25.82 -8.60
CA VAL A 562 -43.56 26.26 -8.52
C VAL A 562 -43.68 27.61 -7.78
N PRO A 563 -44.71 28.43 -8.06
CA PRO A 563 -44.87 29.76 -7.44
C PRO A 563 -45.00 29.78 -5.91
N GLU A 564 -45.37 28.67 -5.29
CA GLU A 564 -45.56 28.55 -3.84
C GLU A 564 -44.27 28.29 -3.03
N VAL A 565 -43.09 28.27 -3.68
CA VAL A 565 -41.79 28.00 -3.04
C VAL A 565 -40.76 29.10 -3.34
N ASP A 566 -40.46 29.93 -2.34
CA ASP A 566 -39.39 30.93 -2.39
C ASP A 566 -38.02 30.27 -2.16
N ILE A 567 -37.14 30.27 -3.17
CA ILE A 567 -35.80 29.66 -3.11
C ILE A 567 -34.72 30.75 -3.10
N THR A 568 -34.05 30.96 -1.96
CA THR A 568 -32.99 31.97 -1.80
C THR A 568 -31.62 31.33 -1.53
N GLU A 569 -30.60 31.68 -2.31
CA GLU A 569 -29.24 31.18 -2.10
C GLU A 569 -28.53 31.84 -0.89
N ILE A 570 -27.80 31.00 -0.16
CA ILE A 570 -26.92 31.37 0.96
C ILE A 570 -25.47 31.48 0.43
N PRO A 571 -24.80 32.65 0.58
CA PRO A 571 -23.36 32.79 0.34
C PRO A 571 -22.54 31.90 1.29
N LYS A 572 -21.46 31.29 0.78
CA LYS A 572 -20.68 30.23 1.48
C LYS A 572 -19.18 30.53 1.47
N MET A 573 -18.46 29.93 2.43
CA MET A 573 -16.99 29.94 2.48
C MET A 573 -16.35 29.24 1.27
N GLY A 574 -16.92 28.11 0.84
CA GLY A 574 -16.41 27.30 -0.26
C GLY A 574 -17.54 26.56 -0.97
N ARG A 575 -17.18 25.75 -1.96
CA ARG A 575 -18.13 25.02 -2.82
C ARG A 575 -19.14 25.95 -3.52
N ALA A 576 -18.65 27.10 -3.99
CA ALA A 576 -19.49 28.23 -4.41
C ALA A 576 -20.38 27.93 -5.64
N ALA A 577 -19.91 27.08 -6.56
CA ALA A 577 -20.65 26.69 -7.76
C ALA A 577 -21.81 25.71 -7.52
N VAL A 578 -21.87 25.06 -6.35
CA VAL A 578 -23.02 24.25 -5.93
C VAL A 578 -23.86 25.11 -5.00
N ASP A 579 -24.95 25.66 -5.54
CA ASP A 579 -25.84 26.54 -4.80
C ASP A 579 -26.42 25.83 -3.56
N THR A 580 -26.78 26.61 -2.54
CA THR A 580 -27.24 26.06 -1.25
C THR A 580 -28.16 27.06 -0.60
N ASN A 581 -29.37 26.64 -0.25
CA ASN A 581 -30.50 27.55 -0.19
C ASN A 581 -31.30 27.45 1.12
N THR A 582 -31.98 28.55 1.45
CA THR A 582 -33.24 28.51 2.21
C THR A 582 -34.40 28.35 1.25
N LEU A 583 -35.34 27.47 1.57
CA LEU A 583 -36.64 27.37 0.92
C LEU A 583 -37.70 27.80 1.93
N PHE A 584 -38.56 28.75 1.57
CA PHE A 584 -39.80 29.04 2.29
C PHE A 584 -40.99 28.63 1.42
N PHE A 585 -42.03 28.09 2.02
CA PHE A 585 -43.23 27.65 1.30
C PHE A 585 -44.45 27.71 2.20
N ASP A 586 -45.57 28.16 1.64
CA ASP A 586 -46.86 28.16 2.34
C ASP A 586 -47.98 27.73 1.40
N ASN A 587 -48.79 26.77 1.87
CA ASN A 587 -49.92 26.19 1.15
C ASN A 587 -49.57 25.52 -0.20
N TRP A 588 -48.29 25.21 -0.44
CA TRP A 588 -47.77 24.49 -1.62
C TRP A 588 -48.52 23.18 -1.83
N HIS A 589 -49.20 23.05 -2.97
CA HIS A 589 -50.02 21.89 -3.29
C HIS A 589 -49.19 20.73 -3.85
N VAL A 590 -49.23 19.57 -3.17
CA VAL A 590 -48.51 18.35 -3.55
C VAL A 590 -49.49 17.18 -3.75
N PRO A 591 -49.51 16.50 -4.91
CA PRO A 591 -50.38 15.35 -5.16
C PRO A 591 -50.14 14.18 -4.19
N ALA A 592 -51.17 13.43 -3.83
CA ALA A 592 -50.98 12.23 -2.98
C ALA A 592 -50.20 11.10 -3.69
N THR A 593 -50.18 11.11 -5.03
CA THR A 593 -49.32 10.24 -5.86
C THR A 593 -47.83 10.50 -5.68
N ASP A 594 -47.46 11.65 -5.12
CA ASP A 594 -46.08 12.12 -5.01
C ASP A 594 -45.51 11.84 -3.61
N ARG A 595 -46.30 11.21 -2.71
CA ARG A 595 -45.83 10.67 -1.44
C ARG A 595 -45.09 9.34 -1.66
N VAL A 596 -43.86 9.25 -1.18
CA VAL A 596 -43.07 8.01 -1.20
C VAL A 596 -43.55 7.13 -0.05
N GLY A 597 -44.03 5.92 -0.37
CA GLY A 597 -44.42 4.92 0.62
C GLY A 597 -45.61 5.31 1.54
N PRO A 598 -45.71 4.71 2.73
CA PRO A 598 -46.80 4.97 3.69
C PRO A 598 -46.79 6.37 4.30
N GLU A 599 -47.95 6.78 4.84
CA GLU A 599 -48.04 7.95 5.74
C GLU A 599 -47.18 7.73 7.00
N ASP A 600 -46.68 8.80 7.61
CA ASP A 600 -46.03 8.83 8.93
C ASP A 600 -44.74 8.00 9.14
N GLU A 601 -44.35 7.13 8.20
CA GLU A 601 -43.14 6.28 8.25
C GLU A 601 -41.95 6.87 7.44
N GLY A 602 -42.05 8.11 6.94
CA GLY A 602 -41.07 8.80 6.10
C GLY A 602 -39.66 8.87 6.69
N PHE A 603 -39.53 9.08 8.01
CA PHE A 603 -38.21 9.06 8.67
C PHE A 603 -37.56 7.67 8.64
N LYS A 604 -38.34 6.59 8.79
CA LYS A 604 -37.82 5.21 8.67
C LYS A 604 -37.33 4.92 7.26
N MET A 605 -37.97 5.49 6.24
CA MET A 605 -37.49 5.39 4.86
C MET A 605 -36.20 6.21 4.65
N ILE A 606 -36.10 7.40 5.24
CA ILE A 606 -34.95 8.30 5.05
C ILE A 606 -33.64 7.79 5.67
N ILE A 607 -33.69 7.07 6.81
CA ILE A 607 -32.46 6.60 7.48
C ILE A 607 -31.65 5.58 6.66
N HIS A 608 -32.26 4.91 5.68
CA HIS A 608 -31.56 3.93 4.85
C HIS A 608 -30.42 4.56 4.03
N GLY A 609 -30.58 5.79 3.53
CA GLY A 609 -29.53 6.50 2.78
C GLY A 609 -28.43 7.11 3.66
N MET A 610 -28.67 7.34 4.96
CA MET A 610 -27.77 8.16 5.80
C MET A 610 -26.41 7.50 6.09
N ASN A 611 -26.29 6.18 6.02
CA ASN A 611 -24.97 5.53 6.13
C ASN A 611 -24.19 5.63 4.81
N ALA A 612 -24.86 5.46 3.66
CA ALA A 612 -24.25 5.68 2.34
C ALA A 612 -23.73 7.12 2.21
N GLU A 613 -24.55 8.13 2.54
CA GLU A 613 -24.16 9.55 2.51
C GLU A 613 -22.87 9.84 3.31
N ARG A 614 -22.73 9.27 4.51
CA ARG A 614 -21.52 9.42 5.35
C ARG A 614 -20.29 8.80 4.67
N ILE A 615 -20.45 7.65 4.03
CA ILE A 615 -19.38 6.93 3.33
C ILE A 615 -18.94 7.71 2.09
N LEU A 616 -19.89 8.20 1.29
CA LEU A 616 -19.63 9.01 0.09
C LEU A 616 -18.94 10.33 0.44
N ILE A 617 -19.48 11.11 1.39
CA ILE A 617 -18.86 12.36 1.86
C ILE A 617 -17.46 12.12 2.46
N GLY A 618 -17.22 10.96 3.08
CA GLY A 618 -15.89 10.55 3.51
C GLY A 618 -14.94 10.28 2.34
N ALA A 619 -15.41 9.64 1.27
CA ALA A 619 -14.64 9.43 0.04
C ALA A 619 -14.34 10.74 -0.70
N GLU A 620 -15.29 11.68 -0.75
CA GLU A 620 -15.09 13.04 -1.28
C GLU A 620 -13.97 13.77 -0.50
N ALA A 621 -13.98 13.67 0.84
CA ALA A 621 -12.95 14.26 1.69
C ALA A 621 -11.57 13.65 1.44
N LEU A 622 -11.48 12.31 1.32
CA LEU A 622 -10.23 11.62 0.97
C LEU A 622 -9.64 12.14 -0.34
N GLY A 623 -10.48 12.24 -1.39
CA GLY A 623 -10.03 12.73 -2.69
C GLY A 623 -9.48 14.15 -2.61
N LEU A 624 -10.15 15.04 -1.87
CA LEU A 624 -9.71 16.41 -1.65
C LEU A 624 -8.36 16.48 -0.91
N GLY A 625 -8.18 15.65 0.14
CA GLY A 625 -6.93 15.53 0.87
C GLY A 625 -5.78 15.01 0.01
N PHE A 626 -6.01 13.98 -0.80
CA PHE A 626 -5.02 13.48 -1.76
C PHE A 626 -4.69 14.51 -2.83
N ALA A 627 -5.67 15.26 -3.35
CA ALA A 627 -5.43 16.36 -4.29
C ALA A 627 -4.58 17.49 -3.66
N ALA A 628 -4.81 17.82 -2.38
CA ALA A 628 -4.03 18.80 -1.64
C ALA A 628 -2.57 18.35 -1.44
N ILE A 629 -2.34 17.12 -0.96
CA ILE A 629 -0.98 16.57 -0.76
C ILE A 629 -0.25 16.37 -2.09
N ARG A 630 -0.95 15.99 -3.17
CA ARG A 630 -0.36 15.88 -4.51
C ARG A 630 0.25 17.21 -4.96
N ARG A 631 -0.49 18.32 -4.86
CA ARG A 631 0.04 19.68 -5.15
C ARG A 631 1.20 20.04 -4.24
N ALA A 632 1.05 19.82 -2.93
CA ALA A 632 2.05 20.17 -1.93
C ALA A 632 3.38 19.43 -2.14
N ALA A 633 3.34 18.14 -2.49
CA ALA A 633 4.52 17.33 -2.77
C ALA A 633 5.23 17.76 -4.06
N LEU A 634 4.47 18.08 -5.13
CA LEU A 634 5.01 18.61 -6.38
C LEU A 634 5.70 19.96 -6.14
N TYR A 635 4.99 20.95 -5.57
CA TYR A 635 5.55 22.26 -5.28
C TYR A 635 6.75 22.18 -4.33
N ALA A 636 6.73 21.30 -3.32
CA ALA A 636 7.87 21.12 -2.42
C ALA A 636 9.09 20.46 -3.11
N GLY A 637 8.89 19.64 -4.13
CA GLY A 637 9.95 19.05 -4.95
C GLY A 637 10.63 20.06 -5.89
N GLU A 638 9.90 21.08 -6.33
CA GLU A 638 10.37 22.07 -7.31
C GLU A 638 10.84 23.39 -6.68
N ARG A 639 10.14 23.88 -5.65
CA ARG A 639 10.39 25.21 -5.06
C ARG A 639 11.73 25.25 -4.33
N VAL A 640 12.70 25.99 -4.87
CA VAL A 640 14.01 26.21 -4.26
C VAL A 640 13.99 27.38 -3.26
N VAL A 641 14.49 27.14 -2.04
CA VAL A 641 14.81 28.17 -1.03
C VAL A 641 16.09 27.75 -0.29
N PHE A 642 16.97 28.69 0.07
CA PHE A 642 18.30 28.41 0.63
C PHE A 642 19.15 27.43 -0.22
N GLY A 643 19.04 27.54 -1.55
CA GLY A 643 19.87 26.77 -2.50
C GLY A 643 19.43 25.33 -2.78
N ARG A 644 18.30 24.86 -2.22
CA ARG A 644 17.76 23.51 -2.48
C ARG A 644 16.22 23.48 -2.48
N PRO A 645 15.58 22.45 -3.07
CA PRO A 645 14.13 22.23 -2.95
C PRO A 645 13.66 22.17 -1.49
N ILE A 646 12.54 22.83 -1.18
CA ILE A 646 12.01 22.89 0.19
C ILE A 646 11.59 21.53 0.76
N GLY A 647 11.26 20.56 -0.09
CA GLY A 647 10.99 19.17 0.28
C GLY A 647 12.19 18.42 0.89
N GLN A 648 13.40 18.98 0.83
CA GLN A 648 14.56 18.49 1.60
C GLN A 648 14.58 19.00 3.06
N ASN A 649 13.70 19.92 3.43
CA ASN A 649 13.59 20.43 4.80
C ASN A 649 12.55 19.60 5.56
N GLN A 650 12.96 18.97 6.66
CA GLN A 650 12.10 18.06 7.43
C GLN A 650 10.81 18.72 7.95
N GLY A 651 10.83 20.03 8.23
CA GLY A 651 9.64 20.81 8.60
C GLY A 651 8.59 20.97 7.50
N VAL A 652 8.92 20.64 6.24
CA VAL A 652 7.96 20.52 5.13
C VAL A 652 7.72 19.04 4.81
N GLN A 653 8.78 18.24 4.77
CA GLN A 653 8.72 16.83 4.37
C GLN A 653 7.91 15.96 5.34
N HIS A 654 8.14 16.09 6.66
CA HIS A 654 7.50 15.21 7.65
C HIS A 654 5.98 15.48 7.78
N PRO A 655 5.47 16.73 7.85
CA PRO A 655 4.02 16.97 7.93
C PRO A 655 3.25 16.49 6.68
N LEU A 656 3.86 16.55 5.49
CA LEU A 656 3.25 16.01 4.27
C LEU A 656 3.19 14.47 4.28
N ALA A 657 4.25 13.81 4.75
CA ALA A 657 4.26 12.36 4.94
C ALA A 657 3.26 11.90 6.02
N GLU A 658 3.17 12.62 7.13
CA GLU A 658 2.20 12.38 8.20
C GLU A 658 0.76 12.51 7.69
N SER A 659 0.46 13.57 6.92
CA SER A 659 -0.86 13.78 6.31
C SER A 659 -1.22 12.67 5.32
N TRP A 660 -0.26 12.22 4.49
CA TRP A 660 -0.49 11.09 3.59
C TRP A 660 -0.81 9.80 4.36
N MET A 661 -0.04 9.45 5.41
CA MET A 661 -0.33 8.27 6.24
C MET A 661 -1.71 8.33 6.90
N LYS A 662 -2.16 9.51 7.32
CA LYS A 662 -3.52 9.72 7.88
C LYS A 662 -4.61 9.51 6.82
N LEU A 663 -4.40 9.97 5.58
CA LEU A 663 -5.32 9.76 4.46
C LEU A 663 -5.40 8.29 4.05
N GLU A 664 -4.28 7.56 3.97
CA GLU A 664 -4.26 6.12 3.70
C GLU A 664 -5.03 5.33 4.77
N ALA A 665 -4.81 5.64 6.05
CA ALA A 665 -5.53 5.03 7.17
C ALA A 665 -7.04 5.28 7.10
N ALA A 666 -7.45 6.50 6.72
CA ALA A 666 -8.85 6.83 6.50
C ALA A 666 -9.45 6.17 5.24
N ARG A 667 -8.65 5.97 4.16
CA ARG A 667 -9.08 5.25 2.94
C ARG A 667 -9.48 3.82 3.24
N MET A 668 -8.64 3.08 3.98
CA MET A 668 -8.98 1.72 4.43
C MET A 668 -10.30 1.69 5.22
N MET A 669 -10.53 2.67 6.10
CA MET A 669 -11.76 2.72 6.90
C MET A 669 -13.02 3.04 6.07
N ILE A 670 -12.93 3.96 5.09
CA ILE A 670 -14.04 4.29 4.19
C ILE A 670 -14.36 3.13 3.24
N TYR A 671 -13.36 2.49 2.63
CA TYR A 671 -13.58 1.32 1.77
C TYR A 671 -14.15 0.14 2.56
N GLN A 672 -13.69 -0.07 3.81
CA GLN A 672 -14.28 -1.08 4.69
C GLN A 672 -15.74 -0.77 5.07
N ALA A 673 -16.08 0.51 5.31
CA ALA A 673 -17.46 0.92 5.58
C ALA A 673 -18.37 0.69 4.37
N ALA A 674 -17.91 1.03 3.16
CA ALA A 674 -18.62 0.78 1.91
C ALA A 674 -18.88 -0.72 1.69
N ARG A 675 -17.83 -1.55 1.80
CA ARG A 675 -17.91 -3.00 1.65
C ARG A 675 -18.87 -3.66 2.63
N LEU A 676 -18.91 -3.18 3.88
CA LEU A 676 -19.87 -3.68 4.88
C LEU A 676 -21.30 -3.23 4.57
N TYR A 677 -21.50 -1.99 4.13
CA TYR A 677 -22.83 -1.49 3.75
C TYR A 677 -23.44 -2.33 2.62
N ASP A 678 -22.67 -2.63 1.57
CA ASP A 678 -23.12 -3.46 0.44
C ASP A 678 -23.37 -4.93 0.85
N GLN A 679 -22.70 -5.42 1.89
CA GLN A 679 -22.98 -6.71 2.53
C GLN A 679 -24.20 -6.69 3.46
N GLY A 680 -24.97 -5.58 3.48
CA GLY A 680 -26.19 -5.42 4.27
C GLY A 680 -25.94 -5.15 5.76
N TYR A 681 -24.73 -4.77 6.16
CA TYR A 681 -24.40 -4.48 7.55
C TYR A 681 -25.13 -3.22 8.06
N PRO A 682 -25.97 -3.32 9.11
CA PRO A 682 -26.81 -2.21 9.56
C PRO A 682 -26.10 -1.20 10.47
N GLY A 683 -24.89 -1.52 10.97
CA GLY A 683 -24.18 -0.70 11.95
C GLY A 683 -23.63 0.60 11.35
N GLY A 684 -23.83 1.71 12.06
CA GLY A 684 -23.34 3.04 11.66
C GLY A 684 -21.89 3.32 12.04
N GLU A 685 -21.23 2.46 12.82
CA GLU A 685 -19.90 2.66 13.39
C GLU A 685 -18.83 2.93 12.34
N TYR A 686 -18.71 2.05 11.33
CA TYR A 686 -17.71 2.21 10.27
C TYR A 686 -17.97 3.47 9.42
N ALA A 687 -19.24 3.76 9.12
CA ALA A 687 -19.63 4.95 8.35
C ALA A 687 -19.33 6.26 9.12
N ASN A 688 -19.64 6.32 10.42
CA ASN A 688 -19.36 7.49 11.25
C ASN A 688 -17.85 7.67 11.50
N ALA A 689 -17.14 6.61 11.89
CA ALA A 689 -15.70 6.68 12.19
C ALA A 689 -14.86 6.92 10.92
N GLY A 690 -15.18 6.26 9.81
CA GLY A 690 -14.51 6.51 8.53
C GLY A 690 -14.68 7.95 8.05
N LYS A 691 -15.91 8.48 8.09
CA LYS A 691 -16.22 9.87 7.72
C LYS A 691 -15.46 10.87 8.59
N TYR A 692 -15.41 10.65 9.91
CA TYR A 692 -14.63 11.48 10.83
C TYR A 692 -13.13 11.46 10.51
N LEU A 693 -12.53 10.27 10.38
CA LEU A 693 -11.11 10.12 10.08
C LEU A 693 -10.74 10.77 8.74
N ALA A 694 -11.56 10.56 7.71
CA ALA A 694 -11.37 11.18 6.40
C ALA A 694 -11.45 12.72 6.47
N ALA A 695 -12.43 13.27 7.20
CA ALA A 695 -12.64 14.71 7.30
C ALA A 695 -11.50 15.44 8.05
N GLU A 696 -11.02 14.90 9.18
CA GLU A 696 -9.90 15.53 9.90
C GLU A 696 -8.56 15.32 9.17
N ALA A 697 -8.33 14.15 8.56
CA ALA A 697 -7.11 13.90 7.75
C ALA A 697 -7.06 14.79 6.50
N ALA A 698 -8.19 14.97 5.81
CA ALA A 698 -8.31 15.87 4.67
C ALA A 698 -8.11 17.34 5.08
N PHE A 699 -8.62 17.75 6.25
CA PHE A 699 -8.41 19.10 6.77
C PHE A 699 -6.92 19.37 7.03
N GLU A 700 -6.23 18.46 7.73
CA GLU A 700 -4.80 18.59 7.96
C GLU A 700 -4.01 18.60 6.65
N ALA A 701 -4.35 17.71 5.70
CA ALA A 701 -3.77 17.69 4.37
C ALA A 701 -3.90 19.02 3.61
N CYS A 702 -5.08 19.67 3.68
CA CYS A 702 -5.31 20.98 3.07
C CYS A 702 -4.51 22.09 3.78
N GLU A 703 -4.45 22.07 5.11
CA GLU A 703 -3.63 23.01 5.89
C GLU A 703 -2.13 22.87 5.55
N ARG A 704 -1.60 21.64 5.56
CA ARG A 704 -0.20 21.37 5.19
C ARG A 704 0.09 21.79 3.75
N ALA A 705 -0.86 21.64 2.84
CA ALA A 705 -0.70 22.08 1.46
C ALA A 705 -0.52 23.60 1.35
N ILE A 706 -1.33 24.39 2.06
CA ILE A 706 -1.15 25.85 2.13
C ILE A 706 0.20 26.20 2.77
N LEU A 707 0.54 25.60 3.91
CA LEU A 707 1.79 25.88 4.63
C LEU A 707 3.04 25.50 3.82
N ALA A 708 3.00 24.44 3.01
CA ALA A 708 4.07 24.05 2.10
C ALA A 708 4.26 25.03 0.92
N HIS A 709 3.16 25.65 0.45
CA HIS A 709 3.25 26.71 -0.58
C HIS A 709 3.67 28.07 0.00
N GLY A 710 3.44 28.30 1.30
CA GLY A 710 3.75 29.56 1.98
C GLY A 710 2.81 30.67 1.52
N GLY A 711 3.35 31.84 1.15
CA GLY A 711 2.53 32.94 0.61
C GLY A 711 1.74 32.56 -0.65
N MET A 712 2.29 31.65 -1.47
CA MET A 712 1.59 31.11 -2.64
C MET A 712 0.40 30.20 -2.26
N GLY A 713 0.39 29.64 -1.05
CA GLY A 713 -0.74 28.86 -0.55
C GLY A 713 -1.98 29.71 -0.22
N TYR A 714 -1.82 31.04 -0.17
CA TYR A 714 -2.90 32.01 0.01
C TYR A 714 -3.37 32.61 -1.33
N ALA A 715 -2.67 32.33 -2.44
CA ALA A 715 -3.04 32.80 -3.77
C ALA A 715 -3.96 31.79 -4.48
N LYS A 716 -5.03 32.29 -5.11
CA LYS A 716 -6.01 31.47 -5.84
C LYS A 716 -5.39 30.60 -6.93
N GLU A 717 -4.33 31.08 -7.58
CA GLU A 717 -3.63 30.43 -8.69
C GLU A 717 -3.04 29.04 -8.35
N TYR A 718 -2.83 28.73 -7.07
CA TYR A 718 -2.33 27.42 -6.61
C TYR A 718 -3.43 26.46 -6.14
N HIS A 719 -4.70 26.88 -6.13
CA HIS A 719 -5.91 26.11 -5.80
C HIS A 719 -6.00 25.49 -4.39
N VAL A 720 -4.90 25.35 -3.65
CA VAL A 720 -4.87 24.78 -2.29
C VAL A 720 -5.71 25.58 -1.29
N GLU A 721 -5.91 26.88 -1.52
CA GLU A 721 -6.83 27.71 -0.73
C GLU A 721 -8.30 27.29 -0.93
N ARG A 722 -8.72 26.95 -2.16
CA ARG A 722 -10.06 26.40 -2.44
C ARG A 722 -10.28 25.09 -1.69
N TYR A 723 -9.26 24.23 -1.65
CA TYR A 723 -9.38 22.96 -0.93
C TYR A 723 -9.60 23.17 0.57
N LEU A 724 -8.88 24.11 1.21
CA LEU A 724 -9.14 24.44 2.62
C LEU A 724 -10.53 25.10 2.82
N ARG A 725 -11.04 25.88 1.86
CA ARG A 725 -12.41 26.41 1.91
C ARG A 725 -13.48 25.32 1.78
N GLU A 726 -13.24 24.29 0.99
CA GLU A 726 -14.19 23.20 0.74
C GLU A 726 -14.19 22.12 1.85
N VAL A 727 -13.03 21.81 2.44
CA VAL A 727 -12.86 20.69 3.39
C VAL A 727 -13.59 20.87 4.73
N PHE A 728 -14.13 22.06 5.03
CA PHE A 728 -15.03 22.24 6.17
C PHE A 728 -16.38 21.50 6.01
N ILE A 729 -16.85 21.27 4.79
CA ILE A 729 -18.11 20.58 4.52
C ILE A 729 -18.14 19.16 5.12
N PRO A 730 -17.17 18.26 4.84
CA PRO A 730 -17.12 16.93 5.45
C PRO A 730 -16.83 16.94 6.96
N ARG A 731 -16.46 18.07 7.58
CA ARG A 731 -16.38 18.19 9.06
C ARG A 731 -17.75 18.49 9.68
N ILE A 732 -18.58 19.26 8.99
CA ILE A 732 -19.88 19.76 9.47
C ILE A 732 -21.04 18.81 9.11
N ALA A 733 -21.12 18.39 7.85
CA ALA A 733 -22.26 17.66 7.27
C ALA A 733 -21.89 16.22 6.86
N PRO A 734 -22.85 15.29 6.71
CA PRO A 734 -24.27 15.40 7.10
C PRO A 734 -24.47 15.30 8.63
N VAL A 735 -23.43 14.86 9.36
CA VAL A 735 -23.39 14.76 10.82
C VAL A 735 -22.08 15.36 11.31
N SER A 736 -22.14 16.20 12.35
CA SER A 736 -20.95 16.85 12.91
C SER A 736 -20.03 15.85 13.63
N ARG A 737 -18.76 16.22 13.78
CA ARG A 737 -17.76 15.46 14.57
C ARG A 737 -18.25 15.12 15.97
N GLU A 738 -18.88 16.07 16.66
CA GLU A 738 -19.33 15.93 18.04
C GLU A 738 -20.46 14.89 18.15
N MET A 739 -21.35 14.83 17.16
CA MET A 739 -22.38 13.81 17.06
C MET A 739 -21.82 12.43 16.72
N ILE A 740 -20.73 12.36 15.94
CA ILE A 740 -19.99 11.12 15.70
C ILE A 740 -19.34 10.62 17.00
N PHE A 741 -18.71 11.50 17.78
CA PHE A 741 -18.17 11.14 19.10
C PHE A 741 -19.27 10.64 20.03
N ASN A 742 -20.44 11.29 20.06
CA ASN A 742 -21.58 10.84 20.85
C ASN A 742 -22.09 9.45 20.41
N TYR A 743 -22.21 9.18 19.09
CA TYR A 743 -22.56 7.85 18.59
C TYR A 743 -21.52 6.79 19.02
N VAL A 744 -20.24 7.07 18.86
CA VAL A 744 -19.16 6.12 19.21
C VAL A 744 -19.14 5.87 20.72
N GLY A 745 -19.24 6.91 21.55
CA GLY A 745 -19.29 6.79 23.00
C GLY A 745 -20.47 5.95 23.50
N GLU A 746 -21.69 6.27 23.06
CA GLU A 746 -22.90 5.57 23.50
C GLU A 746 -23.03 4.16 22.89
N ARG A 747 -22.82 4.01 21.57
CA ARG A 747 -23.21 2.81 20.81
C ARG A 747 -22.08 1.82 20.56
N VAL A 748 -20.82 2.28 20.53
CA VAL A 748 -19.65 1.42 20.26
C VAL A 748 -18.89 1.12 21.55
N LEU A 749 -18.73 2.12 22.43
CA LEU A 749 -18.06 1.96 23.72
C LEU A 749 -19.01 1.61 24.88
N GLY A 750 -20.33 1.68 24.66
CA GLY A 750 -21.35 1.34 25.67
C GLY A 750 -21.40 2.30 26.87
N LEU A 751 -20.88 3.52 26.72
CA LEU A 751 -20.85 4.52 27.78
C LEU A 751 -22.24 5.17 27.98
N PRO A 752 -22.53 5.74 29.16
CA PRO A 752 -23.76 6.50 29.39
C PRO A 752 -23.96 7.62 28.36
N ARG A 753 -25.20 7.75 27.87
CA ARG A 753 -25.59 8.75 26.87
C ARG A 753 -25.28 10.18 27.32
N SER A 754 -24.61 10.94 26.46
CA SER A 754 -24.03 12.27 26.77
C SER A 754 -24.92 13.48 26.48
N TYR A 755 -26.02 13.31 25.73
CA TYR A 755 -26.86 14.38 25.18
C TYR A 755 -28.27 13.86 24.85
#